data_AF-A0A4R6UK15-F1
#
_entry.id   AF-A0A4R6UK15-F1
#
_cell.length_a   1.000
_cell.length_b   1.000
_cell.length_c   1.000
_cell.angle_alpha   90.00
_cell.angle_beta   90.00
_cell.angle_gamma   90.00
#
_symmetry.space_group_name_H-M   'P 1'
#
loop_
_entity.id
_entity.type
_entity.pdbx_description
1 polymer ?
#
loop_
_entity_poly.entity_id
_entity_poly.type
_entity_poly.pdbx_seq_one_letter_code
_entity_poly.pdbx_strand_id
1 'polypeptide(L)'
;MAHQWRFFRSGGFDQVRLDSIDDWQQLGSLDKKLWAALSCPVKGLEFDQRTLEYLDSDNDGRVRVEEVQAAVAWCLSVLKQPDVLLKGNELPLAAIDAMSEEGARLQASAQQILQNLKKPEAKALSVDDTKDLSKIFPADQFNGDGVVPEALAHDGEQRQLVRDILVSGFTSTDRSGEPGITADQIDGFLGEAKTWLQWREQGKQVELPFADKTADVHALVQTLKAKVDDFFVRCQLAAYDPQATTALNASSDDFANLSRKLLSTSEVNIDHLPIAHVNAEGRLPLRGGVHPHWREALHKLAEYLNEKNGQEELSLEQWQALNALLQPYDQWLNDKPKTAVSALGDERLQQILQGATIEVLRDLSIKDAAKKSEAESVLDVDKLIRYQANLRDLLRNFVNLEQFYHPKKTAVFQNGRLYIDSRSCDLCVEVLDAGKHAKMANHSGTYLLYLDCHRPGSKENRTIVAAVTAGDSGNLMIGRNGIFYDQQGRDWDATVTKIVEHPISVREAFFMPYRRISRMISEQVQKFAAAKDKEIETKSAAGVGDAAKTAEAGSKAPSTFDVAKFAGIFAAIGLAIGAIGTALAAVITGFLGLLWWQMPLAILGIILLISGPSMLLAWFKLRRRNLAPLLDANGWAVNADAKISIAFGRELTALAELPEGSRRSLKDPYEPKSVMPGIVLLAVLIIAVWWLWREGLLSQWFG
;
A
#
# COMPACT_ATOMS: atom_id res chain seq x y z
N MET A 1 -17.48 49.09 -6.81
CA MET A 1 -16.54 49.20 -5.68
C MET A 1 -15.76 47.91 -5.61
N ALA A 2 -14.49 47.93 -5.16
CA ALA A 2 -13.74 46.69 -4.95
C ALA A 2 -14.40 45.84 -3.86
N HIS A 3 -14.38 44.51 -4.03
CA HIS A 3 -14.91 43.57 -3.03
C HIS A 3 -14.18 43.74 -1.68
N GLN A 4 -14.94 43.77 -0.59
CA GLN A 4 -14.37 43.92 0.75
C GLN A 4 -14.12 42.55 1.39
N TRP A 5 -12.92 42.01 1.16
CA TRP A 5 -12.50 40.75 1.75
C TRP A 5 -12.46 40.82 3.28
N ARG A 6 -13.08 39.84 3.93
CA ARG A 6 -13.03 39.65 5.39
C ARG A 6 -12.07 38.54 5.72
N PHE A 7 -11.23 38.76 6.74
CA PHE A 7 -10.28 37.79 7.24
C PHE A 7 -10.52 37.50 8.72
N PHE A 8 -10.16 36.30 9.16
CA PHE A 8 -10.09 35.93 10.57
C PHE A 8 -8.74 35.27 10.84
N ARG A 9 -8.29 35.31 12.09
CA ARG A 9 -7.01 34.71 12.48
C ARG A 9 -7.24 33.43 13.27
N SER A 10 -6.74 32.32 12.76
CA SER A 10 -6.69 31.04 13.44
C SER A 10 -5.39 30.31 13.08
N GLY A 11 -4.87 29.46 13.96
CA GLY A 11 -3.60 28.78 13.72
C GLY A 11 -2.37 29.69 13.58
N GLY A 12 -2.48 30.99 13.87
CA GLY A 12 -1.35 31.94 13.79
C GLY A 12 -1.11 32.57 12.42
N PHE A 13 -2.08 32.52 11.49
CA PHE A 13 -2.07 33.25 10.22
C PHE A 13 -3.49 33.76 9.87
N ASP A 14 -3.58 34.65 8.88
CA ASP A 14 -4.85 35.27 8.46
C ASP A 14 -5.51 34.42 7.36
N GLN A 15 -6.78 34.08 7.58
CA GLN A 15 -7.60 33.19 6.78
C GLN A 15 -8.79 33.96 6.19
N VAL A 16 -9.03 33.82 4.89
CA VAL A 16 -10.17 34.48 4.22
C VAL A 16 -11.50 33.86 4.68
N ARG A 17 -12.51 34.69 4.93
CA ARG A 17 -13.89 34.23 5.16
C ARG A 17 -14.60 34.00 3.84
N LEU A 18 -15.25 32.85 3.72
CA LEU A 18 -16.06 32.44 2.56
C LEU A 18 -17.47 32.04 3.00
N ASP A 19 -18.09 32.89 3.83
CA ASP A 19 -19.41 32.64 4.43
C ASP A 19 -20.58 33.28 3.65
N SER A 20 -20.30 34.02 2.57
CA SER A 20 -21.28 34.65 1.68
C SER A 20 -21.05 34.29 0.21
N ILE A 21 -22.09 34.39 -0.62
CA ILE A 21 -21.96 34.17 -2.08
C ILE A 21 -21.15 35.26 -2.76
N ASP A 22 -21.20 36.50 -2.28
CA ASP A 22 -20.38 37.59 -2.83
C ASP A 22 -18.89 37.25 -2.73
N ASP A 23 -18.46 36.59 -1.64
CA ASP A 23 -17.09 36.10 -1.49
C ASP A 23 -16.73 35.02 -2.54
N TRP A 24 -17.68 34.18 -2.94
CA TRP A 24 -17.48 33.12 -3.93
C TRP A 24 -17.43 33.68 -5.35
N GLN A 25 -18.30 34.65 -5.67
CA GLN A 25 -18.29 35.36 -6.95
C GLN A 25 -16.95 36.07 -7.20
N GLN A 26 -16.32 36.55 -6.12
CA GLN A 26 -15.06 37.28 -6.19
C GLN A 26 -13.84 36.37 -5.96
N LEU A 27 -14.01 35.07 -5.75
CA LEU A 27 -12.93 34.11 -5.46
C LEU A 27 -11.81 34.11 -6.52
N GLY A 28 -12.14 34.38 -7.78
CA GLY A 28 -11.18 34.56 -8.87
C GLY A 28 -10.22 35.74 -8.69
N SER A 29 -10.62 36.76 -7.92
CA SER A 29 -9.82 37.97 -7.65
C SER A 29 -8.93 37.86 -6.40
N LEU A 30 -9.10 36.81 -5.60
CA LEU A 30 -8.29 36.58 -4.40
C LEU A 30 -6.86 36.19 -4.79
N ASP A 31 -5.86 36.92 -4.28
CA ASP A 31 -4.44 36.61 -4.54
C ASP A 31 -4.15 35.16 -4.11
N LYS A 32 -3.58 34.35 -5.02
CA LYS A 32 -3.23 32.95 -4.79
C LYS A 32 -2.34 32.75 -3.56
N LYS A 33 -1.55 33.77 -3.16
CA LYS A 33 -0.72 33.73 -1.94
C LYS A 33 -1.53 33.67 -0.65
N LEU A 34 -2.81 34.07 -0.70
CA LEU A 34 -3.74 34.04 0.44
C LEU A 34 -4.51 32.73 0.52
N TRP A 35 -4.31 31.80 -0.43
CA TRP A 35 -4.88 30.46 -0.37
C TRP A 35 -4.03 29.57 0.53
N ALA A 36 -4.69 28.78 1.37
CA ALA A 36 -4.02 27.89 2.32
C ALA A 36 -3.39 26.68 1.63
N ALA A 37 -4.04 26.14 0.59
CA ALA A 37 -3.49 25.16 -0.32
C ALA A 37 -3.66 25.63 -1.77
N LEU A 38 -2.70 25.25 -2.62
CA LEU A 38 -2.73 25.49 -4.06
C LEU A 38 -3.10 24.24 -4.86
N SER A 39 -2.96 23.06 -4.25
CA SER A 39 -3.49 21.81 -4.78
C SER A 39 -3.72 20.78 -3.67
N CYS A 40 -4.62 19.84 -3.90
CA CYS A 40 -4.89 18.70 -3.03
C CYS A 40 -5.08 17.42 -3.88
N PRO A 41 -4.80 16.22 -3.33
CA PRO A 41 -5.00 14.97 -4.04
C PRO A 41 -6.48 14.59 -4.12
N VAL A 42 -6.85 13.81 -5.14
CA VAL A 42 -8.20 13.22 -5.27
C VAL A 42 -8.40 12.00 -4.36
N LYS A 43 -7.30 11.43 -3.84
CA LYS A 43 -7.29 10.22 -2.99
C LYS A 43 -6.78 10.50 -1.58
N GLY A 44 -7.15 9.63 -0.64
CA GLY A 44 -6.69 9.69 0.76
C GLY A 44 -7.36 10.78 1.61
N LEU A 45 -8.46 11.36 1.12
CA LEU A 45 -9.26 12.35 1.83
C LEU A 45 -10.59 11.74 2.28
N GLU A 46 -11.01 12.08 3.50
CA GLU A 46 -12.36 11.82 4.02
C GLU A 46 -13.32 12.85 3.43
N PHE A 47 -13.59 12.70 2.14
CA PHE A 47 -14.45 13.57 1.35
C PHE A 47 -15.16 12.76 0.26
N ASP A 48 -16.20 13.34 -0.36
CA ASP A 48 -16.89 12.67 -1.46
C ASP A 48 -15.96 12.53 -2.67
N GLN A 49 -15.52 11.30 -2.93
CA GLN A 49 -14.51 10.99 -3.96
C GLN A 49 -14.96 11.47 -5.34
N ARG A 50 -16.23 11.25 -5.70
CA ARG A 50 -16.78 11.65 -6.99
C ARG A 50 -16.82 13.17 -7.18
N THR A 51 -16.99 13.93 -6.10
CA THR A 51 -16.83 15.40 -6.13
C THR A 51 -15.41 15.79 -6.52
N LEU A 52 -14.39 15.13 -5.96
CA LEU A 52 -12.99 15.40 -6.30
C LEU A 52 -12.66 14.98 -7.74
N GLU A 53 -13.21 13.86 -8.21
CA GLU A 53 -13.09 13.40 -9.60
C GLU A 53 -13.73 14.40 -10.59
N TYR A 54 -14.85 15.04 -10.24
CA TYR A 54 -15.43 16.10 -11.07
C TYR A 54 -14.62 17.39 -11.10
N LEU A 55 -13.84 17.66 -10.04
CA LEU A 55 -12.96 18.81 -9.95
C LEU A 55 -11.66 18.60 -10.72
N ASP A 56 -11.12 17.37 -10.72
CA ASP A 56 -9.93 16.94 -11.47
C ASP A 56 -10.26 16.82 -12.97
N SER A 57 -10.31 17.97 -13.63
CA SER A 57 -10.78 18.12 -15.01
C SER A 57 -9.79 17.55 -16.04
N ASP A 58 -8.50 17.51 -15.71
CA ASP A 58 -7.44 16.94 -16.56
C ASP A 58 -7.06 15.50 -16.20
N ASN A 59 -7.68 14.94 -15.14
CA ASN A 59 -7.42 13.59 -14.61
C ASN A 59 -5.95 13.38 -14.20
N ASP A 60 -5.26 14.42 -13.71
CA ASP A 60 -3.88 14.31 -13.19
C ASP A 60 -3.81 13.75 -11.76
N GLY A 61 -4.97 13.50 -11.13
CA GLY A 61 -5.12 12.99 -9.78
C GLY A 61 -5.05 14.08 -8.70
N ARG A 62 -5.11 15.36 -9.08
CA ARG A 62 -5.04 16.51 -8.18
C ARG A 62 -6.05 17.57 -8.55
N VAL A 63 -6.56 18.25 -7.53
CA VAL A 63 -7.42 19.41 -7.69
C VAL A 63 -6.61 20.68 -7.46
N ARG A 64 -6.60 21.60 -8.42
CA ARG A 64 -5.85 22.87 -8.37
C ARG A 64 -6.75 24.08 -8.15
N VAL A 65 -6.12 25.22 -7.83
CA VAL A 65 -6.83 26.51 -7.63
C VAL A 65 -7.72 26.84 -8.82
N GLU A 66 -7.22 26.70 -10.04
CA GLU A 66 -7.94 27.04 -11.27
C GLU A 66 -9.22 26.20 -11.42
N GLU A 67 -9.17 24.92 -11.07
CA GLU A 67 -10.30 24.00 -11.16
C GLU A 67 -11.36 24.28 -10.09
N VAL A 68 -10.92 24.59 -8.87
CA VAL A 68 -11.82 25.07 -7.81
C VAL A 68 -12.51 26.37 -8.24
N GLN A 69 -11.76 27.32 -8.82
CA GLN A 69 -12.33 28.57 -9.34
C GLN A 69 -13.31 28.31 -10.48
N ALA A 70 -12.99 27.41 -11.41
CA ALA A 70 -13.85 27.03 -12.52
C ALA A 70 -15.15 26.36 -12.04
N ALA A 71 -15.07 25.47 -11.04
CA ALA A 71 -16.23 24.83 -10.44
C ALA A 71 -17.15 25.84 -9.75
N VAL A 72 -16.59 26.78 -8.97
CA VAL A 72 -17.35 27.87 -8.36
C VAL A 72 -18.00 28.75 -9.43
N ALA A 73 -17.26 29.16 -10.45
CA ALA A 73 -17.77 29.99 -11.54
C ALA A 73 -18.91 29.30 -12.31
N TRP A 74 -18.77 28.01 -12.61
CA TRP A 74 -19.79 27.21 -13.27
C TRP A 74 -21.06 27.08 -12.43
N CYS A 75 -20.95 26.79 -11.12
CA CYS A 75 -22.13 26.78 -10.24
C CYS A 75 -22.86 28.13 -10.24
N LEU A 76 -22.11 29.24 -10.23
CA LEU A 76 -22.68 30.59 -10.23
C LEU A 76 -23.33 30.96 -11.58
N SER A 77 -22.90 30.36 -12.69
CA SER A 77 -23.52 30.61 -14.01
C SER A 77 -24.81 29.83 -14.24
N VAL A 78 -24.97 28.67 -13.62
CA VAL A 78 -26.16 27.79 -13.81
C VAL A 78 -27.24 27.97 -12.75
N LEU A 79 -26.96 28.70 -11.66
CA LEU A 79 -27.87 28.91 -10.54
C LEU A 79 -28.40 30.35 -10.50
N LYS A 80 -29.73 30.50 -10.46
CA LYS A 80 -30.37 31.80 -10.19
C LYS A 80 -30.45 32.14 -8.70
N GLN A 81 -30.33 31.14 -7.83
CA GLN A 81 -30.29 31.28 -6.36
C GLN A 81 -29.01 30.64 -5.81
N PRO A 82 -27.84 31.27 -5.99
CA PRO A 82 -26.55 30.68 -5.61
C PRO A 82 -26.39 30.42 -4.10
N ASP A 83 -27.17 31.07 -3.23
CA ASP A 83 -27.15 30.85 -1.77
C ASP A 83 -27.40 29.39 -1.34
N VAL A 84 -27.98 28.58 -2.22
CA VAL A 84 -28.15 27.13 -1.98
C VAL A 84 -26.82 26.42 -1.77
N LEU A 85 -25.72 26.91 -2.36
CA LEU A 85 -24.36 26.37 -2.21
C LEU A 85 -23.82 26.50 -0.78
N LEU A 86 -24.34 27.46 0.01
CA LEU A 86 -23.91 27.67 1.39
C LEU A 86 -24.58 26.71 2.38
N LYS A 87 -25.69 26.05 1.99
CA LYS A 87 -26.50 25.22 2.90
C LYS A 87 -26.10 23.75 2.89
N GLY A 88 -25.77 23.18 1.73
CA GLY A 88 -25.20 21.83 1.61
C GLY A 88 -26.11 20.65 1.92
N ASN A 89 -27.44 20.81 1.78
CA ASN A 89 -28.41 19.74 2.10
C ASN A 89 -28.96 19.04 0.85
N GLU A 90 -29.66 19.80 -0.01
CA GLU A 90 -30.27 19.30 -1.24
C GLU A 90 -30.27 20.45 -2.27
N LEU A 91 -30.24 20.11 -3.56
CA LEU A 91 -30.35 21.05 -4.66
C LEU A 91 -31.83 21.25 -5.04
N PRO A 92 -32.44 22.42 -4.78
CA PRO A 92 -33.80 22.70 -5.24
C PRO A 92 -33.80 22.90 -6.75
N LEU A 93 -34.71 22.24 -7.47
CA LEU A 93 -34.86 22.42 -8.93
C LEU A 93 -35.25 23.86 -9.30
N ALA A 94 -35.88 24.57 -8.35
CA ALA A 94 -36.21 25.98 -8.49
C ALA A 94 -34.99 26.90 -8.37
N ALA A 95 -33.84 26.43 -7.87
CA ALA A 95 -32.62 27.24 -7.76
C ALA A 95 -31.82 27.31 -9.07
N ILE A 96 -32.07 26.38 -10.00
CA ILE A 96 -31.44 26.34 -11.33
C ILE A 96 -31.99 27.49 -12.19
N ASP A 97 -31.10 28.12 -12.96
CA ASP A 97 -31.45 29.19 -13.90
C ASP A 97 -31.94 28.64 -15.25
N ALA A 98 -33.25 28.48 -15.36
CA ALA A 98 -33.93 28.05 -16.58
C ALA A 98 -33.87 29.08 -17.72
N MET A 99 -33.36 30.30 -17.49
CA MET A 99 -33.23 31.33 -18.54
C MET A 99 -31.94 31.17 -19.34
N SER A 100 -30.92 30.54 -18.75
CA SER A 100 -29.71 30.14 -19.46
C SER A 100 -29.95 28.84 -20.25
N GLU A 101 -29.31 28.69 -21.41
CA GLU A 101 -29.45 27.47 -22.22
C GLU A 101 -28.97 26.23 -21.45
N GLU A 102 -27.83 26.35 -20.78
CA GLU A 102 -27.25 25.28 -19.95
C GLU A 102 -28.13 24.95 -18.74
N GLY A 103 -28.59 25.97 -17.99
CA GLY A 103 -29.47 25.76 -16.85
C GLY A 103 -30.85 25.20 -17.22
N ALA A 104 -31.39 25.54 -18.39
CA ALA A 104 -32.61 24.91 -18.91
C ALA A 104 -32.40 23.41 -19.19
N ARG A 105 -31.27 23.02 -19.79
CA ARG A 105 -30.90 21.60 -20.01
C ARG A 105 -30.72 20.85 -18.69
N LEU A 106 -30.03 21.45 -17.73
CA LEU A 106 -29.86 20.89 -16.37
C LEU A 106 -31.20 20.71 -15.67
N GLN A 107 -32.11 21.68 -15.76
CA GLN A 107 -33.43 21.56 -15.14
C GLN A 107 -34.27 20.44 -15.77
N ALA A 108 -34.26 20.31 -17.10
CA ALA A 108 -34.93 19.21 -17.79
C ALA A 108 -34.34 17.85 -17.39
N SER A 109 -33.01 17.77 -17.32
CA SER A 109 -32.29 16.55 -16.90
C SER A 109 -32.60 16.18 -15.44
N ALA A 110 -32.66 17.17 -14.54
CA ALA A 110 -33.06 16.97 -13.15
C ALA A 110 -34.49 16.43 -13.02
N GLN A 111 -35.41 16.91 -13.85
CA GLN A 111 -36.78 16.37 -13.91
C GLN A 111 -36.80 14.93 -14.44
N GLN A 112 -35.98 14.60 -15.43
CA GLN A 112 -35.85 13.25 -15.95
C GLN A 112 -35.31 12.28 -14.87
N ILE A 113 -34.30 12.69 -14.11
CA ILE A 113 -33.78 11.91 -12.97
C ILE A 113 -34.92 11.62 -11.98
N LEU A 114 -35.72 12.62 -11.62
CA LEU A 114 -36.85 12.43 -10.71
C LEU A 114 -37.92 11.47 -11.26
N GLN A 115 -38.17 11.48 -12.58
CA GLN A 115 -39.06 10.52 -13.23
C GLN A 115 -38.49 9.09 -13.15
N ASN A 116 -37.20 8.91 -13.47
CA ASN A 116 -36.51 7.62 -13.40
C ASN A 116 -36.51 7.06 -11.96
N LEU A 117 -36.35 7.93 -10.97
CA LEU A 117 -36.44 7.61 -9.54
C LEU A 117 -37.88 7.38 -9.03
N LYS A 118 -38.89 7.51 -9.89
CA LYS A 118 -40.33 7.40 -9.54
C LYS A 118 -40.77 8.41 -8.48
N LYS A 119 -40.17 9.62 -8.49
CA LYS A 119 -40.46 10.75 -7.59
C LYS A 119 -40.82 12.04 -8.37
N PRO A 120 -41.81 12.04 -9.27
CA PRO A 120 -42.07 13.17 -10.18
C PRO A 120 -42.50 14.48 -9.47
N GLU A 121 -43.05 14.38 -8.25
CA GLU A 121 -43.52 15.55 -7.48
C GLU A 121 -42.43 16.17 -6.58
N ALA A 122 -41.25 15.55 -6.48
CA ALA A 122 -40.16 16.08 -5.67
C ALA A 122 -39.64 17.40 -6.23
N LYS A 123 -39.21 18.29 -5.33
CA LYS A 123 -38.76 19.66 -5.67
C LYS A 123 -37.26 19.87 -5.54
N ALA A 124 -36.55 18.87 -5.03
CA ALA A 124 -35.12 18.90 -4.80
C ALA A 124 -34.51 17.52 -5.06
N LEU A 125 -33.21 17.52 -5.35
CA LEU A 125 -32.39 16.32 -5.50
C LEU A 125 -31.25 16.34 -4.48
N SER A 126 -30.91 15.18 -3.94
CA SER A 126 -29.81 14.97 -3.01
C SER A 126 -28.72 14.11 -3.64
N VAL A 127 -27.53 14.07 -3.03
CA VAL A 127 -26.44 13.17 -3.47
C VAL A 127 -26.86 11.70 -3.45
N ASP A 128 -27.75 11.31 -2.52
CA ASP A 128 -28.26 9.94 -2.42
C ASP A 128 -29.16 9.55 -3.60
N ASP A 129 -29.84 10.52 -4.22
CA ASP A 129 -30.68 10.28 -5.39
C ASP A 129 -29.84 9.95 -6.64
N THR A 130 -28.59 10.42 -6.69
CA THR A 130 -27.69 10.25 -7.85
C THR A 130 -26.45 9.38 -7.57
N LYS A 131 -26.39 8.78 -6.37
CA LYS A 131 -25.29 7.89 -5.96
C LYS A 131 -25.20 6.63 -6.81
N ASP A 132 -26.35 6.09 -7.19
CA ASP A 132 -26.50 4.86 -7.96
C ASP A 132 -26.81 5.18 -9.42
N LEU A 133 -25.78 5.11 -10.27
CA LEU A 133 -25.91 5.42 -11.70
C LEU A 133 -26.91 4.52 -12.41
N SER A 134 -27.09 3.27 -11.96
CA SER A 134 -28.06 2.32 -12.55
C SER A 134 -29.51 2.80 -12.44
N LYS A 135 -29.82 3.62 -11.42
CA LYS A 135 -31.16 4.20 -11.23
C LYS A 135 -31.37 5.45 -12.07
N ILE A 136 -30.28 6.10 -12.46
CA ILE A 136 -30.28 7.30 -13.29
C ILE A 136 -30.31 6.92 -14.78
N PHE A 137 -29.54 5.88 -15.14
CA PHE A 137 -29.42 5.31 -16.47
C PHE A 137 -29.91 3.85 -16.47
N PRO A 138 -31.21 3.61 -16.70
CA PRO A 138 -31.75 2.27 -16.87
C PRO A 138 -31.13 1.56 -18.08
N ALA A 139 -30.83 0.26 -17.95
CA ALA A 139 -30.20 -0.54 -19.03
C ALA A 139 -31.11 -0.75 -20.26
N ASP A 140 -32.42 -0.49 -20.14
CA ASP A 140 -33.40 -0.58 -21.22
C ASP A 140 -33.57 0.75 -22.01
N GLN A 141 -32.77 1.77 -21.69
CA GLN A 141 -32.84 3.09 -22.31
C GLN A 141 -31.48 3.54 -22.84
N PHE A 142 -31.51 4.40 -23.86
CA PHE A 142 -30.30 5.00 -24.39
C PHE A 142 -29.66 5.95 -23.36
N ASN A 143 -28.39 5.75 -23.06
CA ASN A 143 -27.64 6.46 -22.04
C ASN A 143 -26.37 7.17 -22.59
N GLY A 144 -26.11 7.08 -23.90
CA GLY A 144 -25.14 7.93 -24.56
C GLY A 144 -23.68 7.49 -24.47
N ASP A 145 -23.38 6.25 -24.05
CA ASP A 145 -22.03 5.69 -24.00
C ASP A 145 -21.66 4.81 -25.21
N GLY A 146 -22.64 4.52 -26.08
CA GLY A 146 -22.50 3.66 -27.25
C GLY A 146 -22.43 2.16 -26.93
N VAL A 147 -22.68 1.76 -25.68
CA VAL A 147 -22.68 0.38 -25.22
C VAL A 147 -24.10 -0.17 -25.32
N VAL A 148 -24.23 -1.38 -25.88
CA VAL A 148 -25.52 -2.07 -26.03
C VAL A 148 -25.57 -3.22 -25.03
N PRO A 149 -26.20 -3.04 -23.85
CA PRO A 149 -26.48 -4.15 -22.93
C PRO A 149 -27.59 -5.05 -23.49
N GLU A 150 -27.76 -6.23 -22.90
CA GLU A 150 -28.81 -7.17 -23.32
C GLU A 150 -30.22 -6.56 -23.19
N ALA A 151 -30.45 -5.75 -22.14
CA ALA A 151 -31.74 -5.12 -21.88
C ALA A 151 -32.18 -4.12 -22.96
N LEU A 152 -31.24 -3.48 -23.66
CA LEU A 152 -31.52 -2.52 -24.73
C LEU A 152 -32.01 -3.20 -26.02
N ALA A 153 -31.72 -4.49 -26.19
CA ALA A 153 -32.16 -5.27 -27.34
C ALA A 153 -33.66 -5.63 -27.26
N HIS A 154 -34.35 -5.49 -28.41
CA HIS A 154 -35.80 -5.58 -28.49
C HIS A 154 -36.33 -7.00 -28.67
N ASP A 155 -35.62 -7.85 -29.41
CA ASP A 155 -36.04 -9.22 -29.72
C ASP A 155 -35.10 -10.28 -29.12
N GLY A 156 -35.55 -11.54 -29.12
CA GLY A 156 -34.80 -12.65 -28.52
C GLY A 156 -33.51 -12.99 -29.28
N GLU A 157 -33.44 -12.71 -30.58
CA GLU A 157 -32.28 -13.02 -31.42
C GLU A 157 -31.15 -12.01 -31.18
N GLN A 158 -31.48 -10.72 -31.09
CA GLN A 158 -30.58 -9.64 -30.71
C GLN A 158 -29.98 -9.89 -29.32
N ARG A 159 -30.80 -10.26 -28.33
CA ARG A 159 -30.32 -10.61 -26.98
C ARG A 159 -29.37 -11.80 -26.99
N GLN A 160 -29.70 -12.83 -27.78
CA GLN A 160 -28.81 -13.98 -27.92
C GLN A 160 -27.48 -13.59 -28.57
N LEU A 161 -27.50 -12.73 -29.59
CA LEU A 161 -26.28 -12.25 -30.24
C LEU A 161 -25.41 -11.42 -29.29
N VAL A 162 -26.00 -10.56 -28.45
CA VAL A 162 -25.26 -9.85 -27.40
C VAL A 162 -24.58 -10.84 -26.46
N ARG A 163 -25.29 -11.88 -25.99
CA ARG A 163 -24.70 -12.94 -25.15
C ARG A 163 -23.58 -13.70 -25.84
N ASP A 164 -23.76 -14.04 -27.12
CA ASP A 164 -22.76 -14.78 -27.89
C ASP A 164 -21.44 -13.98 -27.99
N ILE A 165 -21.54 -12.66 -28.20
CA ILE A 165 -20.39 -11.75 -28.26
C ILE A 165 -19.74 -11.60 -26.88
N LEU A 166 -20.53 -11.44 -25.82
CA LEU A 166 -20.04 -11.34 -24.43
C LEU A 166 -19.26 -12.59 -23.99
N VAL A 167 -19.78 -13.79 -24.27
CA VAL A 167 -19.11 -15.07 -23.95
C VAL A 167 -17.80 -15.23 -24.71
N SER A 168 -17.68 -14.60 -25.88
CA SER A 168 -16.45 -14.59 -26.68
C SER A 168 -15.38 -13.64 -26.13
N GLY A 169 -15.62 -12.98 -24.99
CA GLY A 169 -14.66 -12.10 -24.30
C GLY A 169 -14.74 -10.63 -24.69
N PHE A 170 -15.63 -10.27 -25.61
CA PHE A 170 -15.87 -8.89 -26.02
C PHE A 170 -16.91 -8.27 -25.07
N THR A 171 -16.46 -7.45 -24.12
CA THR A 171 -17.36 -6.83 -23.14
C THR A 171 -16.86 -5.44 -22.74
N SER A 172 -17.81 -4.52 -22.58
CA SER A 172 -17.64 -3.23 -21.92
C SER A 172 -18.71 -3.08 -20.85
N THR A 173 -18.43 -2.29 -19.82
CA THR A 173 -19.44 -1.96 -18.81
C THR A 173 -20.22 -0.74 -19.25
N ASP A 174 -21.52 -0.89 -19.40
CA ASP A 174 -22.48 0.17 -19.67
C ASP A 174 -22.65 1.10 -18.45
N ARG A 175 -23.11 2.34 -18.64
CA ARG A 175 -23.39 3.29 -17.54
C ARG A 175 -24.41 2.78 -16.51
N SER A 176 -25.30 1.85 -16.90
CA SER A 176 -26.20 1.14 -15.98
C SER A 176 -25.47 0.15 -15.06
N GLY A 177 -24.22 -0.20 -15.38
CA GLY A 177 -23.42 -1.21 -14.70
C GLY A 177 -23.55 -2.61 -15.33
N GLU A 178 -24.43 -2.81 -16.31
CA GLU A 178 -24.56 -4.08 -17.02
C GLU A 178 -23.43 -4.29 -18.05
N PRO A 179 -23.04 -5.55 -18.31
CA PRO A 179 -22.13 -5.85 -19.42
C PRO A 179 -22.86 -5.67 -20.75
N GLY A 180 -22.20 -4.97 -21.67
CA GLY A 180 -22.68 -4.78 -23.03
C GLY A 180 -21.55 -4.79 -24.05
N ILE A 181 -21.89 -4.43 -25.27
CA ILE A 181 -20.98 -4.46 -26.42
C ILE A 181 -21.00 -3.12 -27.17
N THR A 182 -19.84 -2.70 -27.67
CA THR A 182 -19.71 -1.49 -28.51
C THR A 182 -19.65 -1.86 -29.99
N ALA A 183 -19.84 -0.87 -30.88
CA ALA A 183 -19.65 -1.04 -32.32
C ALA A 183 -18.26 -1.61 -32.68
N ASP A 184 -17.19 -1.12 -32.05
CA ASP A 184 -15.81 -1.61 -32.29
C ASP A 184 -15.64 -3.06 -31.84
N GLN A 185 -16.29 -3.45 -30.74
CA GLN A 185 -16.26 -4.83 -30.23
C GLN A 185 -17.04 -5.78 -31.13
N ILE A 186 -18.16 -5.32 -31.68
CA ILE A 186 -18.91 -6.04 -32.71
C ILE A 186 -18.01 -6.28 -33.93
N ASP A 187 -17.30 -5.25 -34.38
CA ASP A 187 -16.40 -5.36 -35.54
C ASP A 187 -15.21 -6.29 -35.28
N GLY A 188 -14.62 -6.21 -34.08
CA GLY A 188 -13.57 -7.12 -33.62
C GLY A 188 -14.04 -8.57 -33.61
N PHE A 189 -15.22 -8.83 -33.04
CA PHE A 189 -15.84 -10.16 -33.03
C PHE A 189 -16.06 -10.70 -34.45
N LEU A 190 -16.59 -9.89 -35.36
CA LEU A 190 -16.81 -10.30 -36.75
C LEU A 190 -15.51 -10.56 -37.49
N GLY A 191 -14.46 -9.78 -37.20
CA GLY A 191 -13.10 -10.01 -37.68
C GLY A 191 -12.61 -11.40 -37.27
N GLU A 192 -12.65 -11.70 -35.97
CA GLU A 192 -12.22 -13.00 -35.43
C GLU A 192 -13.06 -14.17 -35.97
N ALA A 193 -14.38 -14.02 -36.07
CA ALA A 193 -15.28 -15.02 -36.63
C ALA A 193 -14.94 -15.33 -38.11
N LYS A 194 -14.66 -14.29 -38.91
CA LYS A 194 -14.24 -14.46 -40.32
C LYS A 194 -12.90 -15.18 -40.41
N THR A 195 -11.91 -14.77 -39.63
CA THR A 195 -10.59 -15.41 -39.61
C THR A 195 -10.68 -16.88 -39.19
N TRP A 196 -11.50 -17.19 -38.17
CA TRP A 196 -11.76 -18.57 -37.76
C TRP A 196 -12.37 -19.41 -38.88
N LEU A 197 -13.46 -18.94 -39.50
CA LEU A 197 -14.14 -19.67 -40.57
C LEU A 197 -13.28 -19.80 -41.83
N GLN A 198 -12.46 -18.79 -42.16
CA GLN A 198 -11.49 -18.88 -43.25
C GLN A 198 -10.43 -19.96 -42.97
N TRP A 199 -9.89 -20.02 -41.75
CA TRP A 199 -8.97 -21.08 -41.34
C TRP A 199 -9.62 -22.47 -41.42
N ARG A 200 -10.88 -22.60 -41.02
CA ARG A 200 -11.65 -23.85 -41.13
C ARG A 200 -11.85 -24.27 -42.58
N GLU A 201 -12.13 -23.33 -43.48
CA GLU A 201 -12.30 -23.61 -44.90
C GLU A 201 -10.99 -23.99 -45.58
N GLN A 202 -9.89 -23.30 -45.27
CA GLN A 202 -8.54 -23.68 -45.71
C GLN A 202 -8.20 -25.12 -45.30
N GLY A 203 -8.59 -25.51 -44.08
CA GLY A 203 -8.40 -26.87 -43.58
C GLY A 203 -9.08 -27.97 -44.40
N LYS A 204 -10.16 -27.66 -45.14
CA LYS A 204 -10.80 -28.63 -46.05
C LYS A 204 -9.99 -28.89 -47.32
N GLN A 205 -9.12 -27.96 -47.70
CA GLN A 205 -8.27 -28.04 -48.88
C GLN A 205 -6.89 -28.63 -48.56
N VAL A 206 -6.54 -28.75 -47.28
CA VAL A 206 -5.30 -29.38 -46.83
C VAL A 206 -5.38 -30.88 -47.13
N GLU A 207 -4.37 -31.40 -47.82
CA GLU A 207 -4.25 -32.83 -48.07
C GLU A 207 -4.16 -33.59 -46.74
N LEU A 208 -4.87 -34.72 -46.65
CA LEU A 208 -4.86 -35.63 -45.50
C LEU A 208 -4.20 -36.94 -45.91
N PRO A 209 -2.86 -37.06 -45.82
CA PRO A 209 -2.11 -38.20 -46.36
C PRO A 209 -2.50 -39.56 -45.77
N PHE A 210 -3.07 -39.56 -44.56
CA PHE A 210 -3.54 -40.75 -43.85
C PHE A 210 -5.06 -40.72 -43.62
N ALA A 211 -5.82 -39.94 -44.40
CA ALA A 211 -7.26 -39.73 -44.24
C ALA A 211 -7.60 -39.38 -42.77
N ASP A 212 -8.57 -40.09 -42.16
CA ASP A 212 -9.03 -39.88 -40.78
C ASP A 212 -7.93 -40.05 -39.72
N LYS A 213 -6.84 -40.75 -40.03
CA LYS A 213 -5.70 -40.98 -39.12
C LYS A 213 -4.64 -39.88 -39.17
N THR A 214 -4.76 -38.89 -40.05
CA THR A 214 -3.73 -37.86 -40.25
C THR A 214 -3.41 -37.08 -38.97
N ALA A 215 -4.44 -36.75 -38.17
CA ALA A 215 -4.27 -36.05 -36.89
C ALA A 215 -3.47 -36.88 -35.87
N ASP A 216 -3.79 -38.18 -35.77
CA ASP A 216 -3.10 -39.10 -34.85
C ASP A 216 -1.64 -39.30 -35.26
N VAL A 217 -1.39 -39.46 -36.57
CA VAL A 217 -0.03 -39.62 -37.11
C VAL A 217 0.77 -38.33 -36.90
N HIS A 218 0.19 -37.16 -37.14
CA HIS A 218 0.85 -35.87 -36.88
C HIS A 218 1.21 -35.70 -35.41
N ALA A 219 0.29 -35.97 -34.48
CA ALA A 219 0.55 -35.89 -33.04
C ALA A 219 1.67 -36.85 -32.60
N LEU A 220 1.69 -38.07 -33.13
CA LEU A 220 2.76 -39.05 -32.89
C LEU A 220 4.11 -38.58 -33.43
N VAL A 221 4.13 -38.05 -34.65
CA VAL A 221 5.34 -37.52 -35.28
C VAL A 221 5.88 -36.34 -34.48
N GLN A 222 5.03 -35.39 -34.07
CA GLN A 222 5.45 -34.25 -33.23
C GLN A 222 6.01 -34.70 -31.89
N THR A 223 5.40 -35.70 -31.26
CA THR A 223 5.87 -36.29 -29.99
C THR A 223 7.25 -36.93 -30.13
N LEU A 224 7.49 -37.65 -31.23
CA LEU A 224 8.74 -38.35 -31.49
C LEU A 224 9.84 -37.45 -32.08
N LYS A 225 9.47 -36.28 -32.61
CA LYS A 225 10.29 -35.48 -33.52
C LYS A 225 11.68 -35.20 -32.98
N ALA A 226 11.76 -34.59 -31.81
CA ALA A 226 13.04 -34.21 -31.20
C ALA A 226 13.98 -35.40 -30.96
N LYS A 227 13.43 -36.57 -30.56
CA LYS A 227 14.23 -37.76 -30.24
C LYS A 227 14.66 -38.53 -31.48
N VAL A 228 13.83 -38.57 -32.52
CA VAL A 228 14.18 -39.19 -33.80
C VAL A 228 15.19 -38.32 -34.56
N ASP A 229 15.02 -36.99 -34.56
CA ASP A 229 15.98 -36.05 -35.12
C ASP A 229 17.34 -36.15 -34.40
N ASP A 230 17.37 -36.17 -33.05
CA ASP A 230 18.58 -36.40 -32.24
C ASP A 230 19.26 -37.74 -32.58
N PHE A 231 18.49 -38.81 -32.72
CA PHE A 231 19.02 -40.13 -33.08
C PHE A 231 19.75 -40.11 -34.43
N PHE A 232 19.15 -39.58 -35.48
CA PHE A 232 19.79 -39.54 -36.79
C PHE A 232 21.03 -38.65 -36.81
N VAL A 233 21.03 -37.52 -36.09
CA VAL A 233 22.22 -36.68 -35.94
C VAL A 233 23.34 -37.44 -35.22
N ARG A 234 23.03 -38.19 -34.15
CA ARG A 234 24.02 -39.03 -33.46
C ARG A 234 24.56 -40.14 -34.36
N CYS A 235 23.71 -40.78 -35.17
CA CYS A 235 24.13 -41.81 -36.12
C CYS A 235 25.06 -41.25 -37.19
N GLN A 236 24.81 -40.03 -37.68
CA GLN A 236 25.71 -39.34 -38.61
C GLN A 236 27.06 -39.01 -37.97
N LEU A 237 27.09 -38.56 -36.71
CA LEU A 237 28.34 -38.33 -35.98
C LEU A 237 29.11 -39.63 -35.72
N ALA A 238 28.41 -40.72 -35.41
CA ALA A 238 29.00 -42.05 -35.25
C ALA A 238 29.57 -42.60 -36.56
N ALA A 239 28.96 -42.29 -37.71
CA ALA A 239 29.49 -42.62 -39.04
C ALA A 239 30.70 -41.75 -39.43
N TYR A 240 30.75 -40.50 -38.95
CA TYR A 240 31.89 -39.59 -39.18
C TYR A 240 33.14 -40.00 -38.39
N ASP A 241 32.97 -40.29 -37.10
CA ASP A 241 34.06 -40.78 -36.23
C ASP A 241 33.58 -42.00 -35.41
N PRO A 242 34.07 -43.21 -35.70
CA PRO A 242 33.72 -44.41 -34.95
C PRO A 242 34.00 -44.30 -33.44
N GLN A 243 34.98 -43.49 -33.02
CA GLN A 243 35.31 -43.29 -31.61
C GLN A 243 34.19 -42.53 -30.85
N ALA A 244 33.41 -41.70 -31.55
CA ALA A 244 32.30 -40.97 -30.95
C ALA A 244 31.10 -41.87 -30.58
N THR A 245 30.93 -43.02 -31.25
CA THR A 245 29.79 -43.94 -31.06
C THR A 245 29.58 -44.36 -29.60
N THR A 246 30.67 -44.61 -28.87
CA THR A 246 30.60 -45.01 -27.46
C THR A 246 30.11 -43.87 -26.57
N ALA A 247 30.55 -42.64 -26.84
CA ALA A 247 30.18 -41.45 -26.06
C ALA A 247 28.77 -40.93 -26.39
N LEU A 248 28.23 -41.24 -27.57
CA LEU A 248 26.90 -40.83 -28.02
C LEU A 248 25.78 -41.78 -27.54
N ASN A 249 26.14 -42.94 -26.99
CA ASN A 249 25.25 -43.88 -26.32
C ASN A 249 25.31 -43.72 -24.80
N ALA A 250 24.40 -44.41 -24.09
CA ALA A 250 24.36 -44.43 -22.64
C ALA A 250 25.67 -44.99 -22.04
N SER A 251 26.25 -44.28 -21.07
CA SER A 251 27.47 -44.71 -20.40
C SER A 251 27.19 -45.79 -19.35
N SER A 252 28.25 -46.50 -18.91
CA SER A 252 28.14 -47.43 -17.79
C SER A 252 27.68 -46.74 -16.51
N ASP A 253 28.04 -45.47 -16.33
CA ASP A 253 27.67 -44.68 -15.16
C ASP A 253 26.17 -44.33 -15.16
N ASP A 254 25.58 -44.08 -16.34
CA ASP A 254 24.15 -43.83 -16.48
C ASP A 254 23.33 -45.06 -16.02
N PHE A 255 23.73 -46.26 -16.46
CA PHE A 255 23.09 -47.49 -16.02
C PHE A 255 23.38 -47.83 -14.56
N ALA A 256 24.59 -47.56 -14.06
CA ALA A 256 24.93 -47.74 -12.66
C ALA A 256 24.04 -46.84 -11.76
N ASN A 257 23.76 -45.60 -12.19
CA ASN A 257 22.87 -44.69 -11.48
C ASN A 257 21.41 -45.15 -11.52
N LEU A 258 20.95 -45.70 -12.63
CA LEU A 258 19.59 -46.27 -12.76
C LEU A 258 19.40 -47.53 -11.91
N SER A 259 20.42 -48.40 -11.84
CA SER A 259 20.36 -49.67 -11.09
C SER A 259 20.10 -49.50 -9.58
N ARG A 260 20.41 -48.33 -9.02
CA ARG A 260 20.21 -47.99 -7.60
C ARG A 260 18.79 -47.50 -7.29
N LYS A 261 17.94 -47.33 -8.30
CA LYS A 261 16.56 -46.83 -8.17
C LYS A 261 15.56 -47.96 -8.45
N LEU A 262 14.38 -47.88 -7.84
CA LEU A 262 13.25 -48.70 -8.27
C LEU A 262 12.82 -48.22 -9.66
N LEU A 263 12.93 -49.09 -10.66
CA LEU A 263 12.64 -48.74 -12.05
C LEU A 263 11.18 -49.02 -12.37
N SER A 264 10.41 -47.96 -12.66
CA SER A 264 9.07 -48.03 -13.21
C SER A 264 9.03 -47.27 -14.54
N THR A 265 8.14 -47.66 -15.45
CA THR A 265 8.00 -47.02 -16.78
C THR A 265 7.47 -45.58 -16.72
N SER A 266 7.03 -45.10 -15.55
CA SER A 266 6.30 -43.84 -15.38
C SER A 266 7.01 -42.81 -14.48
N GLU A 267 8.00 -43.21 -13.67
CA GLU A 267 8.60 -42.32 -12.64
C GLU A 267 10.10 -42.08 -12.81
N VAL A 268 10.76 -42.76 -13.76
CA VAL A 268 12.20 -42.61 -14.00
C VAL A 268 12.42 -41.66 -15.19
N ASN A 269 13.04 -40.50 -14.95
CA ASN A 269 13.45 -39.57 -16.01
C ASN A 269 14.69 -40.11 -16.75
N ILE A 270 14.46 -40.88 -17.81
CA ILE A 270 15.46 -41.45 -18.72
C ILE A 270 15.43 -40.81 -20.12
N ASP A 271 14.78 -39.65 -20.26
CA ASP A 271 14.56 -38.99 -21.56
C ASP A 271 15.86 -38.50 -22.22
N HIS A 272 16.92 -38.34 -21.43
CA HIS A 272 18.27 -38.02 -21.89
C HIS A 272 18.94 -39.17 -22.66
N LEU A 273 18.49 -40.41 -22.49
CA LEU A 273 19.03 -41.56 -23.22
C LEU A 273 18.55 -41.56 -24.69
N PRO A 274 19.36 -42.05 -25.64
CA PRO A 274 18.94 -42.18 -27.05
C PRO A 274 17.68 -43.05 -27.21
N ILE A 275 16.87 -42.74 -28.23
CA ILE A 275 15.62 -43.47 -28.51
C ILE A 275 15.84 -44.93 -28.95
N ALA A 276 17.01 -45.21 -29.53
CA ALA A 276 17.54 -46.52 -29.86
C ALA A 276 19.07 -46.47 -29.82
N HIS A 277 19.73 -47.62 -29.85
CA HIS A 277 21.19 -47.68 -29.86
C HIS A 277 21.75 -47.01 -31.12
N VAL A 278 22.63 -46.02 -30.94
CA VAL A 278 23.25 -45.26 -32.03
C VAL A 278 24.29 -46.12 -32.73
N ASN A 279 24.24 -46.17 -34.07
CA ASN A 279 25.21 -46.87 -34.91
C ASN A 279 25.50 -46.08 -36.20
N ALA A 280 26.52 -46.50 -36.94
CA ALA A 280 26.89 -45.86 -38.21
C ALA A 280 25.94 -46.20 -39.38
N GLU A 281 25.08 -47.22 -39.23
CA GLU A 281 24.13 -47.67 -40.27
C GLU A 281 22.95 -46.71 -40.43
N GLY A 282 22.63 -45.93 -39.38
CA GLY A 282 21.61 -44.88 -39.46
C GLY A 282 20.19 -45.41 -39.69
N ARG A 283 19.86 -46.58 -39.11
CA ARG A 283 18.53 -47.18 -39.15
C ARG A 283 17.89 -47.15 -37.77
N LEU A 284 16.72 -46.52 -37.64
CA LEU A 284 15.96 -46.49 -36.40
C LEU A 284 15.08 -47.74 -36.31
N PRO A 285 15.32 -48.68 -35.38
CA PRO A 285 14.38 -49.77 -35.16
C PRO A 285 13.06 -49.24 -34.58
N LEU A 286 11.93 -49.81 -34.99
CA LEU A 286 10.59 -49.39 -34.55
C LEU A 286 9.94 -50.36 -33.55
N ARG A 287 10.49 -51.57 -33.38
CA ARG A 287 9.94 -52.63 -32.50
C ARG A 287 10.91 -53.05 -31.39
N GLY A 288 11.99 -53.74 -31.76
CA GLY A 288 13.00 -54.27 -30.84
C GLY A 288 14.16 -53.31 -30.62
N GLY A 289 14.77 -53.32 -29.43
CA GLY A 289 15.97 -52.51 -29.17
C GLY A 289 15.73 -51.00 -28.99
N VAL A 290 14.47 -50.60 -28.79
CA VAL A 290 14.07 -49.20 -28.57
C VAL A 290 13.87 -48.88 -27.09
N HIS A 291 14.07 -47.61 -26.77
CA HIS A 291 13.89 -47.05 -25.44
C HIS A 291 12.47 -47.33 -24.91
N PRO A 292 12.31 -47.89 -23.68
CA PRO A 292 11.01 -48.35 -23.18
C PRO A 292 9.90 -47.28 -23.17
N HIS A 293 10.24 -46.03 -22.86
CA HIS A 293 9.29 -44.91 -22.83
C HIS A 293 8.67 -44.61 -24.21
N TRP A 294 9.47 -44.72 -25.29
CA TRP A 294 9.04 -44.34 -26.64
C TRP A 294 8.52 -45.54 -27.45
N ARG A 295 8.59 -46.75 -26.90
CA ARG A 295 8.27 -48.00 -27.59
C ARG A 295 6.85 -48.02 -28.15
N GLU A 296 5.87 -47.60 -27.35
CA GLU A 296 4.47 -47.61 -27.78
C GLU A 296 4.23 -46.62 -28.92
N ALA A 297 4.80 -45.42 -28.84
CA ALA A 297 4.68 -44.41 -29.89
C ALA A 297 5.36 -44.85 -31.20
N LEU A 298 6.53 -45.46 -31.14
CA LEU A 298 7.23 -46.02 -32.31
C LEU A 298 6.49 -47.21 -32.93
N HIS A 299 5.89 -48.07 -32.10
CA HIS A 299 5.08 -49.19 -32.60
C HIS A 299 3.84 -48.69 -33.35
N LYS A 300 3.13 -47.71 -32.78
CA LYS A 300 1.98 -47.06 -33.45
C LYS A 300 2.43 -46.41 -34.76
N LEU A 301 3.55 -45.70 -34.77
CA LEU A 301 4.11 -45.11 -35.99
C LEU A 301 4.38 -46.18 -37.06
N ALA A 302 4.95 -47.33 -36.69
CA ALA A 302 5.21 -48.44 -37.61
C ALA A 302 3.95 -49.05 -38.22
N GLU A 303 2.85 -49.09 -37.46
CA GLU A 303 1.53 -49.54 -37.94
C GLU A 303 0.97 -48.59 -39.01
N TYR A 304 1.15 -47.28 -38.85
CA TYR A 304 0.69 -46.29 -39.84
C TYR A 304 1.54 -46.24 -41.12
N LEU A 305 2.83 -46.57 -41.03
CA LEU A 305 3.73 -46.53 -42.19
C LEU A 305 3.57 -47.72 -43.16
N ASN A 306 3.05 -48.87 -42.70
CA ASN A 306 2.81 -50.02 -43.57
C ASN A 306 1.73 -50.98 -43.02
N GLU A 307 0.51 -50.92 -43.58
CA GLU A 307 -0.64 -51.72 -43.14
C GLU A 307 -0.49 -53.23 -43.35
N LYS A 308 0.38 -53.69 -44.27
CA LYS A 308 0.45 -55.11 -44.66
C LYS A 308 1.54 -55.93 -43.98
N ASN A 309 2.52 -55.32 -43.31
CA ASN A 309 3.53 -56.05 -42.51
C ASN A 309 4.21 -55.23 -41.39
N GLY A 310 3.90 -53.94 -41.21
CA GLY A 310 4.52 -53.07 -40.19
C GLY A 310 6.01 -52.84 -40.45
N GLN A 311 6.41 -51.60 -40.69
CA GLN A 311 7.81 -51.28 -40.95
C GLN A 311 8.69 -51.64 -39.75
N GLU A 312 9.80 -52.35 -39.96
CA GLU A 312 10.69 -52.76 -38.85
C GLU A 312 11.72 -51.69 -38.50
N GLU A 313 12.21 -50.97 -39.50
CA GLU A 313 13.22 -49.91 -39.37
C GLU A 313 12.86 -48.68 -40.21
N LEU A 314 13.23 -47.51 -39.72
CA LEU A 314 13.03 -46.21 -40.39
C LEU A 314 14.38 -45.60 -40.77
N SER A 315 14.53 -45.20 -42.03
CA SER A 315 15.69 -44.43 -42.50
C SER A 315 15.50 -42.93 -42.34
N LEU A 316 16.60 -42.17 -42.40
CA LEU A 316 16.54 -40.71 -42.35
C LEU A 316 15.72 -40.15 -43.52
N GLU A 317 15.86 -40.70 -44.73
CA GLU A 317 15.11 -40.25 -45.91
C GLU A 317 13.61 -40.50 -45.75
N GLN A 318 13.22 -41.65 -45.18
CA GLN A 318 11.83 -41.97 -44.90
C GLN A 318 11.24 -41.07 -43.82
N TRP A 319 12.03 -40.77 -42.78
CA TRP A 319 11.64 -39.84 -41.74
C TRP A 319 11.47 -38.41 -42.28
N GLN A 320 12.39 -37.92 -43.12
CA GLN A 320 12.28 -36.62 -43.78
C GLN A 320 11.08 -36.57 -44.73
N ALA A 321 10.84 -37.64 -45.50
CA ALA A 321 9.69 -37.73 -46.38
C ALA A 321 8.36 -37.70 -45.59
N LEU A 322 8.29 -38.36 -44.44
CA LEU A 322 7.12 -38.31 -43.56
C LEU A 322 6.88 -36.90 -43.00
N ASN A 323 7.93 -36.22 -42.54
CA ASN A 323 7.83 -34.83 -42.08
C ASN A 323 7.37 -33.90 -43.21
N ALA A 324 7.91 -34.06 -44.43
CA ALA A 324 7.51 -33.28 -45.59
C ALA A 324 6.05 -33.54 -46.00
N LEU A 325 5.60 -34.79 -45.91
CA LEU A 325 4.22 -35.19 -46.21
C LEU A 325 3.21 -34.57 -45.24
N LEU A 326 3.58 -34.42 -43.96
CA LEU A 326 2.74 -33.81 -42.92
C LEU A 326 2.89 -32.28 -42.82
N GLN A 327 3.86 -31.69 -43.53
CA GLN A 327 4.16 -30.26 -43.43
C GLN A 327 2.97 -29.34 -43.77
N PRO A 328 2.15 -29.59 -44.81
CA PRO A 328 0.98 -28.75 -45.09
C PRO A 328 -0.06 -28.77 -43.96
N TYR A 329 -0.26 -29.94 -43.33
CA TYR A 329 -1.15 -30.10 -42.19
C TYR A 329 -0.60 -29.42 -40.93
N ASP A 330 0.70 -29.51 -40.70
CA ASP A 330 1.40 -28.82 -39.61
C ASP A 330 1.30 -27.29 -39.74
N GLN A 331 1.54 -26.76 -40.94
CA GLN A 331 1.41 -25.32 -41.23
C GLN A 331 -0.02 -24.84 -40.95
N TRP A 332 -1.03 -25.55 -41.44
CA TRP A 332 -2.42 -25.21 -41.18
C TRP A 332 -2.76 -25.23 -39.68
N LEU A 333 -2.30 -26.22 -38.92
CA LEU A 333 -2.53 -26.25 -37.46
C LEU A 333 -1.81 -25.11 -36.74
N ASN A 334 -0.60 -24.76 -37.16
CA ASN A 334 0.17 -23.64 -36.60
C ASN A 334 -0.49 -22.28 -36.89
N ASP A 335 -1.18 -22.16 -38.03
CA ASP A 335 -1.94 -20.97 -38.42
C ASP A 335 -3.31 -20.87 -37.71
N LYS A 336 -3.65 -21.81 -36.81
CA LYS A 336 -4.93 -21.81 -36.09
C LYS A 336 -5.10 -20.52 -35.28
N PRO A 337 -6.14 -19.72 -35.55
CA PRO A 337 -6.40 -18.49 -34.81
C PRO A 337 -6.68 -18.79 -33.33
N LYS A 338 -6.02 -18.05 -32.44
CA LYS A 338 -6.25 -18.11 -30.99
C LYS A 338 -7.41 -17.18 -30.63
N THR A 339 -8.63 -17.64 -30.86
CA THR A 339 -9.86 -16.88 -30.59
C THR A 339 -10.84 -17.66 -29.70
N ALA A 340 -11.47 -16.95 -28.76
CA ALA A 340 -12.54 -17.49 -27.92
C ALA A 340 -13.87 -17.66 -28.68
N VAL A 341 -14.01 -17.01 -29.85
CA VAL A 341 -15.17 -17.09 -30.74
C VAL A 341 -15.44 -18.52 -31.21
N SER A 342 -14.41 -19.36 -31.26
CA SER A 342 -14.51 -20.78 -31.63
C SER A 342 -15.46 -21.59 -30.74
N ALA A 343 -15.72 -21.15 -29.50
CA ALA A 343 -16.63 -21.82 -28.57
C ALA A 343 -18.10 -21.81 -29.00
N LEU A 344 -18.50 -20.86 -29.87
CA LEU A 344 -19.88 -20.74 -30.37
C LEU A 344 -20.24 -21.80 -31.43
N GLY A 345 -19.23 -22.42 -32.05
CA GLY A 345 -19.40 -23.41 -33.10
C GLY A 345 -19.56 -22.81 -34.51
N ASP A 346 -19.08 -23.53 -35.52
CA ASP A 346 -18.97 -23.04 -36.90
C ASP A 346 -20.33 -22.65 -37.51
N GLU A 347 -21.39 -23.42 -37.24
CA GLU A 347 -22.75 -23.16 -37.76
C GLU A 347 -23.32 -21.82 -37.23
N ARG A 348 -23.16 -21.56 -35.93
CA ARG A 348 -23.63 -20.33 -35.31
C ARG A 348 -22.88 -19.11 -35.84
N LEU A 349 -21.56 -19.22 -36.00
CA LEU A 349 -20.74 -18.14 -36.57
C LEU A 349 -21.14 -17.81 -38.01
N GLN A 350 -21.43 -18.83 -38.83
CA GLN A 350 -21.92 -18.61 -40.20
C GLN A 350 -23.29 -17.92 -40.20
N GLN A 351 -24.21 -18.34 -39.31
CA GLN A 351 -25.51 -17.69 -39.16
C GLN A 351 -25.36 -16.21 -38.78
N ILE A 352 -24.48 -15.89 -37.83
CA ILE A 352 -24.24 -14.51 -37.39
C ILE A 352 -23.65 -13.66 -38.52
N LEU A 353 -22.66 -14.17 -39.27
CA LEU A 353 -22.04 -13.43 -40.37
C LEU A 353 -22.98 -13.17 -41.56
N GLN A 354 -24.02 -13.98 -41.73
CA GLN A 354 -25.01 -13.83 -42.80
C GLN A 354 -26.29 -13.10 -42.34
N GLY A 355 -26.49 -12.96 -41.02
CA GLY A 355 -27.68 -12.37 -40.43
C GLY A 355 -27.69 -10.85 -40.47
N ALA A 356 -28.87 -10.25 -40.64
CA ALA A 356 -29.05 -8.80 -40.60
C ALA A 356 -29.01 -8.22 -39.16
N THR A 357 -29.16 -9.07 -38.14
CA THR A 357 -29.22 -8.72 -36.72
C THR A 357 -27.97 -7.97 -36.25
N ILE A 358 -26.82 -8.22 -36.87
CA ILE A 358 -25.56 -7.55 -36.55
C ILE A 358 -25.59 -6.05 -36.89
N GLU A 359 -26.21 -5.68 -38.01
CA GLU A 359 -26.35 -4.28 -38.41
C GLU A 359 -27.37 -3.55 -37.52
N VAL A 360 -28.38 -4.27 -37.02
CA VAL A 360 -29.32 -3.73 -36.03
C VAL A 360 -28.62 -3.41 -34.72
N LEU A 361 -27.74 -4.29 -34.21
CA LEU A 361 -26.97 -4.01 -32.99
C LEU A 361 -25.99 -2.84 -33.18
N ARG A 362 -25.34 -2.73 -34.35
CA ARG A 362 -24.52 -1.56 -34.69
C ARG A 362 -25.35 -0.27 -34.72
N ASP A 363 -26.52 -0.30 -35.35
CA ASP A 363 -27.43 0.86 -35.39
C ASP A 363 -27.91 1.26 -33.99
N LEU A 364 -28.18 0.29 -33.09
CA LEU A 364 -28.46 0.57 -31.67
C LEU A 364 -27.28 1.27 -30.98
N SER A 365 -26.04 0.81 -31.19
CA SER A 365 -24.84 1.44 -30.63
C SER A 365 -24.65 2.88 -31.14
N ILE A 366 -24.92 3.13 -32.43
CA ILE A 366 -24.84 4.47 -33.03
C ILE A 366 -25.94 5.40 -32.50
N LYS A 367 -27.17 4.90 -32.40
CA LYS A 367 -28.32 5.64 -31.85
C LYS A 367 -28.09 5.98 -30.38
N ASP A 368 -27.53 5.06 -29.62
CA ASP A 368 -27.14 5.33 -28.24
C ASP A 368 -26.08 6.43 -28.19
N ALA A 369 -24.96 6.28 -28.91
CA ALA A 369 -23.89 7.29 -28.94
C ALA A 369 -24.37 8.69 -29.36
N ALA A 370 -25.43 8.80 -30.17
CA ALA A 370 -26.05 10.08 -30.53
C ALA A 370 -26.71 10.81 -29.33
N LYS A 371 -27.08 10.08 -28.28
CA LYS A 371 -27.66 10.60 -27.03
C LYS A 371 -26.64 11.07 -26.00
N LYS A 372 -25.34 11.04 -26.34
CA LYS A 372 -24.24 11.46 -25.47
C LYS A 372 -24.46 12.81 -24.78
N SER A 373 -24.87 13.84 -25.51
CA SER A 373 -25.07 15.19 -24.92
C SER A 373 -26.20 15.25 -23.90
N GLU A 374 -27.29 14.51 -24.12
CA GLU A 374 -28.42 14.44 -23.17
C GLU A 374 -27.98 13.73 -21.88
N ALA A 375 -27.18 12.66 -22.02
CA ALA A 375 -26.68 11.90 -20.87
C ALA A 375 -25.53 12.60 -20.12
N GLU A 376 -24.68 13.36 -20.81
CA GLU A 376 -23.70 14.24 -20.16
C GLU A 376 -24.39 15.31 -19.30
N SER A 377 -25.50 15.88 -19.78
CA SER A 377 -26.32 16.81 -18.99
C SER A 377 -26.89 16.18 -17.71
N VAL A 378 -27.19 14.88 -17.72
CA VAL A 378 -27.59 14.13 -16.52
C VAL A 378 -26.43 13.99 -15.53
N LEU A 379 -25.20 13.74 -16.01
CA LEU A 379 -24.01 13.73 -15.17
C LEU A 379 -23.68 15.13 -14.62
N ASP A 380 -23.92 16.18 -15.40
CA ASP A 380 -23.76 17.56 -14.93
C ASP A 380 -24.75 17.91 -13.81
N VAL A 381 -25.95 17.32 -13.81
CA VAL A 381 -26.86 17.44 -12.66
C VAL A 381 -26.29 16.77 -11.41
N ASP A 382 -25.74 15.55 -11.50
CA ASP A 382 -25.05 14.90 -10.37
C ASP A 382 -23.87 15.75 -9.88
N LYS A 383 -23.07 16.30 -10.81
CA LYS A 383 -21.98 17.23 -10.51
C LYS A 383 -22.48 18.46 -9.76
N LEU A 384 -23.58 19.09 -10.20
CA LEU A 384 -24.15 20.26 -9.54
C LEU A 384 -24.67 19.94 -8.14
N ILE A 385 -25.35 18.81 -7.96
CA ILE A 385 -25.83 18.33 -6.65
C ILE A 385 -24.65 18.14 -5.69
N ARG A 386 -23.58 17.48 -6.16
CA ARG A 386 -22.36 17.27 -5.38
C ARG A 386 -21.65 18.56 -5.03
N TYR A 387 -21.53 19.49 -5.97
CA TYR A 387 -20.96 20.80 -5.69
C TYR A 387 -21.82 21.58 -4.68
N GLN A 388 -23.14 21.51 -4.79
CA GLN A 388 -24.04 22.12 -3.81
C GLN A 388 -23.86 21.52 -2.41
N ALA A 389 -23.70 20.21 -2.30
CA ALA A 389 -23.49 19.53 -1.02
C ALA A 389 -22.09 19.81 -0.42
N ASN A 390 -21.05 19.74 -1.24
CA ASN A 390 -19.68 19.53 -0.79
C ASN A 390 -18.75 20.73 -1.01
N LEU A 391 -18.99 21.58 -2.01
CA LEU A 391 -18.04 22.64 -2.41
C LEU A 391 -17.75 23.63 -1.26
N ARG A 392 -18.76 23.95 -0.45
CA ARG A 392 -18.57 24.80 0.75
C ARG A 392 -17.52 24.22 1.69
N ASP A 393 -17.63 22.93 1.97
CA ASP A 393 -16.76 22.26 2.92
C ASP A 393 -15.37 22.02 2.31
N LEU A 394 -15.27 21.79 0.99
CA LEU A 394 -14.00 21.82 0.27
C LEU A 394 -13.31 23.17 0.39
N LEU A 395 -14.01 24.27 0.09
CA LEU A 395 -13.43 25.62 0.14
C LEU A 395 -12.89 25.96 1.54
N ARG A 396 -13.58 25.51 2.59
CA ARG A 396 -13.15 25.67 3.99
C ARG A 396 -12.00 24.74 4.42
N ASN A 397 -11.68 23.74 3.64
CA ASN A 397 -10.50 22.89 3.85
C ASN A 397 -9.34 23.28 2.94
N PHE A 398 -9.62 23.83 1.76
CA PHE A 398 -8.63 24.09 0.73
C PHE A 398 -8.16 25.55 0.74
N VAL A 399 -9.09 26.51 0.73
CA VAL A 399 -8.76 27.94 0.61
C VAL A 399 -8.26 28.52 1.92
N ASN A 400 -8.86 28.13 3.05
CA ASN A 400 -8.56 28.77 4.33
C ASN A 400 -8.19 27.80 5.47
N LEU A 401 -8.33 26.48 5.29
CA LEU A 401 -8.13 25.45 6.33
C LEU A 401 -8.96 25.69 7.61
N GLU A 402 -10.07 26.43 7.52
CA GLU A 402 -10.96 26.75 8.66
C GLU A 402 -11.38 25.49 9.43
N GLN A 403 -11.74 24.42 8.71
CA GLN A 403 -12.25 23.21 9.35
C GLN A 403 -11.22 22.52 10.23
N PHE A 404 -9.94 22.58 9.87
CA PHE A 404 -8.87 21.99 10.69
C PHE A 404 -8.76 22.67 12.06
N TYR A 405 -9.00 23.97 12.12
CA TYR A 405 -8.94 24.74 13.36
C TYR A 405 -10.29 24.87 14.08
N HIS A 406 -11.33 24.17 13.59
CA HIS A 406 -12.66 24.27 14.16
C HIS A 406 -12.86 23.22 15.28
N PRO A 407 -13.27 23.59 16.51
CA PRO A 407 -13.32 22.66 17.66
C PRO A 407 -14.28 21.46 17.55
N LYS A 408 -15.12 21.44 16.51
CA LYS A 408 -16.22 20.46 16.33
C LYS A 408 -16.24 19.80 14.96
N LYS A 409 -15.44 20.28 14.02
CA LYS A 409 -15.38 19.74 12.66
C LYS A 409 -14.03 19.08 12.47
N THR A 410 -14.00 18.05 11.64
CA THR A 410 -12.78 17.37 11.22
C THR A 410 -12.42 17.84 9.82
N ALA A 411 -11.14 18.09 9.58
CA ALA A 411 -10.67 18.41 8.24
C ALA A 411 -10.71 17.18 7.33
N VAL A 412 -10.78 17.40 6.01
CA VAL A 412 -10.86 16.34 5.00
C VAL A 412 -9.64 15.41 4.97
N PHE A 413 -8.49 15.84 5.47
CA PHE A 413 -7.29 15.01 5.55
C PHE A 413 -7.15 14.27 6.90
N GLN A 414 -8.11 14.42 7.82
CA GLN A 414 -8.12 13.69 9.10
C GLN A 414 -8.90 12.38 8.93
N ASN A 415 -8.19 11.28 8.73
CA ASN A 415 -8.76 9.97 8.39
C ASN A 415 -9.40 9.21 9.56
N GLY A 416 -9.36 9.74 10.78
CA GLY A 416 -9.97 9.11 11.94
C GLY A 416 -9.23 9.37 13.25
N ARG A 417 -9.42 8.47 14.22
CA ARG A 417 -8.89 8.57 15.59
C ARG A 417 -8.15 7.30 15.99
N LEU A 418 -6.92 7.46 16.47
CA LEU A 418 -6.09 6.37 17.00
C LEU A 418 -6.15 6.37 18.53
N TYR A 419 -6.40 5.20 19.14
CA TYR A 419 -6.22 4.99 20.58
C TYR A 419 -4.96 4.15 20.83
N ILE A 420 -4.03 4.71 21.61
CA ILE A 420 -2.78 4.03 21.96
C ILE A 420 -2.25 4.56 23.29
N ASP A 421 -1.71 3.71 24.16
CA ASP A 421 -1.02 4.15 25.39
C ASP A 421 -1.78 5.21 26.23
N SER A 422 -3.05 4.94 26.53
CA SER A 422 -3.93 5.81 27.33
C SER A 422 -4.12 7.22 26.74
N ARG A 423 -4.05 7.37 25.42
CA ARG A 423 -4.35 8.62 24.71
C ARG A 423 -5.14 8.36 23.44
N SER A 424 -5.86 9.37 22.98
CA SER A 424 -6.47 9.38 21.65
C SER A 424 -5.82 10.46 20.79
N CYS A 425 -5.45 10.11 19.56
CA CYS A 425 -4.86 11.01 18.56
C CYS A 425 -5.86 11.25 17.45
N ASP A 426 -6.26 12.51 17.25
CA ASP A 426 -7.30 12.93 16.30
C ASP A 426 -6.71 13.46 14.99
N LEU A 427 -5.41 13.75 14.97
CA LEU A 427 -4.67 14.05 13.75
C LEU A 427 -4.03 12.78 13.21
N CYS A 428 -4.84 12.00 12.50
CA CYS A 428 -4.40 10.83 11.72
C CYS A 428 -4.55 11.15 10.23
N VAL A 429 -3.49 10.97 9.45
CA VAL A 429 -3.51 11.18 7.99
C VAL A 429 -3.09 9.89 7.31
N GLU A 430 -3.78 9.50 6.23
CA GLU A 430 -3.39 8.37 5.40
C GLU A 430 -2.03 8.62 4.71
N VAL A 431 -1.18 7.61 4.63
CA VAL A 431 0.14 7.70 4.02
C VAL A 431 0.08 7.09 2.62
N LEU A 432 0.02 7.95 1.60
CA LEU A 432 -0.01 7.52 0.19
C LEU A 432 1.39 7.13 -0.33
N ASP A 433 2.44 7.80 0.16
CA ASP A 433 3.83 7.57 -0.25
C ASP A 433 4.76 7.59 0.99
N ALA A 434 5.09 6.40 1.48
CA ALA A 434 5.98 6.23 2.63
C ALA A 434 7.39 6.81 2.41
N GLY A 435 7.88 6.84 1.16
CA GLY A 435 9.19 7.34 0.80
C GLY A 435 9.28 8.87 0.91
N LYS A 436 8.25 9.59 0.46
CA LYS A 436 8.15 11.06 0.65
C LYS A 436 7.96 11.42 2.11
N HIS A 437 7.09 10.70 2.82
CA HIS A 437 6.88 10.87 4.26
C HIS A 437 8.18 10.71 5.05
N ALA A 438 9.00 9.70 4.72
CA ALA A 438 10.29 9.51 5.37
C ALA A 438 11.25 10.71 5.24
N LYS A 439 11.13 11.51 4.17
CA LYS A 439 11.95 12.71 3.93
C LYS A 439 11.35 13.96 4.59
N MET A 440 10.02 14.13 4.52
CA MET A 440 9.35 15.37 4.95
C MET A 440 8.94 15.38 6.42
N ALA A 441 8.71 14.23 7.04
CA ALA A 441 8.15 14.13 8.40
C ALA A 441 8.95 14.89 9.47
N ASN A 442 10.29 14.87 9.40
CA ASN A 442 11.16 15.58 10.34
C ASN A 442 10.99 17.11 10.28
N HIS A 443 10.51 17.66 9.15
CA HIS A 443 10.28 19.10 8.99
C HIS A 443 8.97 19.56 9.66
N SER A 444 8.05 18.64 9.98
CA SER A 444 6.80 18.97 10.68
C SER A 444 7.02 19.43 12.13
N GLY A 445 8.15 19.05 12.74
CA GLY A 445 8.47 19.34 14.14
C GLY A 445 7.57 18.62 15.16
N THR A 446 6.77 17.65 14.72
CA THR A 446 5.77 16.94 15.53
C THR A 446 6.22 15.50 15.81
N TYR A 447 5.84 14.93 16.96
CA TYR A 447 6.10 13.53 17.25
C TYR A 447 5.10 12.68 16.48
N LEU A 448 5.58 11.78 15.61
CA LEU A 448 4.72 11.05 14.67
C LEU A 448 4.88 9.54 14.86
N LEU A 449 3.76 8.86 14.84
CA LEU A 449 3.67 7.41 14.81
C LEU A 449 3.19 7.01 13.42
N TYR A 450 3.99 6.22 12.70
CA TYR A 450 3.55 5.53 11.50
C TYR A 450 3.00 4.17 11.91
N LEU A 451 1.80 3.85 11.45
CA LEU A 451 1.11 2.60 11.79
C LEU A 451 0.61 1.91 10.53
N ASP A 452 0.76 0.59 10.54
CA ASP A 452 0.10 -0.29 9.59
C ASP A 452 -1.21 -0.75 10.23
N CYS A 453 -2.32 -0.45 9.56
CA CYS A 453 -3.66 -0.77 10.02
C CYS A 453 -4.23 -1.92 9.17
N HIS A 454 -4.58 -3.02 9.84
CA HIS A 454 -5.25 -4.16 9.23
C HIS A 454 -6.68 -4.25 9.74
N ARG A 455 -7.64 -4.53 8.85
CA ARG A 455 -9.04 -4.68 9.26
C ARG A 455 -9.36 -6.12 9.66
N PRO A 456 -9.89 -6.39 10.86
CA PRO A 456 -10.32 -7.74 11.23
C PRO A 456 -11.36 -8.27 10.24
N GLY A 457 -11.11 -9.45 9.65
CA GLY A 457 -12.07 -10.11 8.74
C GLY A 457 -12.12 -9.56 7.30
N SER A 458 -11.32 -8.55 6.95
CA SER A 458 -11.11 -8.10 5.56
C SER A 458 -9.63 -8.19 5.18
N LYS A 459 -9.32 -8.22 3.88
CA LYS A 459 -7.94 -8.11 3.35
C LYS A 459 -7.51 -6.65 3.15
N GLU A 460 -8.33 -5.70 3.59
CA GLU A 460 -8.03 -4.27 3.53
C GLU A 460 -6.89 -3.90 4.49
N ASN A 461 -5.88 -3.24 3.93
CA ASN A 461 -4.76 -2.66 4.68
C ASN A 461 -4.65 -1.18 4.35
N ARG A 462 -4.31 -0.37 5.34
CA ARG A 462 -3.99 1.06 5.15
C ARG A 462 -2.80 1.44 6.01
N THR A 463 -2.01 2.40 5.54
CA THR A 463 -0.92 2.98 6.33
C THR A 463 -1.33 4.37 6.76
N ILE A 464 -1.18 4.68 8.04
CA ILE A 464 -1.52 6.01 8.58
C ILE A 464 -0.33 6.60 9.33
N VAL A 465 -0.30 7.92 9.44
CA VAL A 465 0.55 8.66 10.36
C VAL A 465 -0.33 9.38 11.38
N ALA A 466 -0.09 9.11 12.67
CA ALA A 466 -0.75 9.76 13.78
C ALA A 466 0.20 10.74 14.47
N ALA A 467 -0.26 11.96 14.68
CA ALA A 467 0.49 12.98 15.42
C ALA A 467 0.19 12.91 16.92
N VAL A 468 1.26 12.80 17.73
CA VAL A 468 1.18 12.86 19.18
C VAL A 468 1.60 14.26 19.62
N THR A 469 0.61 15.08 19.99
CA THR A 469 0.81 16.52 20.25
C THR A 469 0.69 16.92 21.71
N ALA A 470 0.26 15.99 22.58
CA ALA A 470 0.19 16.15 24.03
C ALA A 470 0.59 14.86 24.78
N GLY A 471 1.00 15.01 26.04
CA GLY A 471 1.50 13.92 26.89
C GLY A 471 3.03 13.81 26.90
N ASP A 472 3.51 12.56 26.89
CA ASP A 472 4.93 12.20 26.83
C ASP A 472 5.17 11.04 25.86
N SER A 473 6.44 10.78 25.52
CA SER A 473 6.85 9.67 24.65
C SER A 473 6.66 8.30 25.30
N GLY A 474 6.47 8.25 26.62
CA GLY A 474 6.03 7.09 27.39
C GLY A 474 6.52 5.73 26.89
N ASN A 475 5.57 4.82 26.69
CA ASN A 475 5.79 3.47 26.16
C ASN A 475 5.47 3.39 24.66
N LEU A 476 5.60 4.50 23.92
CA LEU A 476 5.45 4.50 22.46
C LEU A 476 6.71 3.91 21.85
N MET A 477 6.59 2.67 21.36
CA MET A 477 7.68 1.91 20.77
C MET A 477 7.23 1.22 19.49
N ILE A 478 8.18 0.96 18.61
CA ILE A 478 7.94 0.15 17.39
C ILE A 478 7.45 -1.23 17.82
N GLY A 479 6.41 -1.73 17.15
CA GLY A 479 5.72 -2.98 17.46
C GLY A 479 4.60 -2.86 18.50
N ARG A 480 4.33 -1.66 19.04
CA ARG A 480 3.17 -1.46 19.92
C ARG A 480 1.87 -1.46 19.12
N ASN A 481 0.86 -2.13 19.65
CA ASN A 481 -0.47 -2.15 19.06
C ASN A 481 -1.36 -1.03 19.63
N GLY A 482 -2.24 -0.51 18.79
CA GLY A 482 -3.32 0.40 19.10
C GLY A 482 -4.56 0.03 18.28
N ILE A 483 -5.66 0.75 18.50
CA ILE A 483 -6.89 0.59 17.74
C ILE A 483 -7.17 1.90 17.02
N PHE A 484 -7.31 1.83 15.70
CA PHE A 484 -7.66 2.97 14.87
C PHE A 484 -9.13 2.87 14.46
N TYR A 485 -9.86 3.97 14.63
CA TYR A 485 -11.22 4.11 14.12
C TYR A 485 -11.22 5.09 12.96
N ASP A 486 -11.78 4.68 11.83
CA ASP A 486 -11.99 5.61 10.71
C ASP A 486 -13.18 6.55 10.97
N GLN A 487 -13.43 7.51 10.07
CA GLN A 487 -14.57 8.43 10.18
C GLN A 487 -15.94 7.74 10.13
N GLN A 488 -15.98 6.49 9.66
CA GLN A 488 -17.20 5.68 9.59
C GLN A 488 -17.39 4.83 10.87
N GLY A 489 -16.49 4.99 11.85
CA GLY A 489 -16.54 4.30 13.14
C GLY A 489 -16.10 2.84 13.08
N ARG A 490 -15.49 2.39 11.98
CA ARG A 490 -15.01 1.00 11.83
C ARG A 490 -13.63 0.88 12.47
N ASP A 491 -13.41 -0.23 13.16
CA ASP A 491 -12.18 -0.53 13.89
C ASP A 491 -11.12 -1.21 13.01
N TRP A 492 -9.87 -0.84 13.26
CA TRP A 492 -8.67 -1.34 12.59
C TRP A 492 -7.60 -1.65 13.64
N ASP A 493 -6.98 -2.81 13.51
CA ASP A 493 -5.82 -3.19 14.31
C ASP A 493 -4.60 -2.42 13.80
N ALA A 494 -4.07 -1.51 14.62
CA ALA A 494 -2.97 -0.63 14.22
C ALA A 494 -1.67 -1.04 14.92
N THR A 495 -0.60 -1.27 14.17
CA THR A 495 0.72 -1.61 14.72
C THR A 495 1.72 -0.52 14.38
N VAL A 496 2.43 0.01 15.38
CA VAL A 496 3.45 1.05 15.16
C VAL A 496 4.66 0.46 14.43
N THR A 497 4.95 0.97 13.24
CA THR A 497 6.08 0.51 12.41
C THR A 497 7.28 1.44 12.46
N LYS A 498 7.04 2.75 12.58
CA LYS A 498 8.11 3.76 12.64
C LYS A 498 7.69 4.94 13.53
N ILE A 499 8.68 5.52 14.21
CA ILE A 499 8.49 6.69 15.07
C ILE A 499 9.43 7.80 14.58
N VAL A 500 8.89 9.02 14.51
CA VAL A 500 9.66 10.24 14.29
C VAL A 500 9.64 11.06 15.59
N GLU A 501 10.81 11.18 16.21
CA GLU A 501 10.94 11.75 17.54
C GLU A 501 11.09 13.28 17.52
N HIS A 502 10.11 13.99 18.08
CA HIS A 502 10.19 15.41 18.43
C HIS A 502 9.63 15.65 19.84
N PRO A 503 9.97 16.75 20.54
CA PRO A 503 9.40 17.03 21.85
C PRO A 503 7.86 17.11 21.79
N ILE A 504 7.15 16.39 22.68
CA ILE A 504 5.68 16.41 22.76
C ILE A 504 5.22 17.53 23.70
N SER A 505 5.90 17.71 24.84
CA SER A 505 5.58 18.77 25.80
C SER A 505 6.82 19.39 26.46
N VAL A 506 6.70 20.63 26.93
CA VAL A 506 7.77 21.31 27.69
C VAL A 506 8.03 20.58 29.02
N ARG A 507 6.99 20.00 29.63
CA ARG A 507 7.10 19.21 30.87
C ARG A 507 7.93 17.95 30.66
N GLU A 508 7.76 17.28 29.54
CA GLU A 508 8.59 16.13 29.19
C GLU A 508 10.07 16.54 29.01
N ALA A 509 10.31 17.64 28.31
CA ALA A 509 11.66 18.16 28.06
C ALA A 509 12.42 18.52 29.35
N PHE A 510 11.73 18.88 30.43
CA PHE A 510 12.35 19.10 31.74
C PHE A 510 13.08 17.84 32.27
N PHE A 511 12.49 16.65 32.07
CA PHE A 511 13.04 15.39 32.58
C PHE A 511 14.01 14.68 31.62
N MET A 512 14.08 15.11 30.35
CA MET A 512 14.93 14.48 29.34
C MET A 512 16.43 14.38 29.73
N PRO A 513 17.08 15.43 30.25
CA PRO A 513 18.50 15.35 30.64
C PRO A 513 18.74 14.33 31.75
N TYR A 514 17.87 14.29 32.76
CA TYR A 514 17.97 13.36 33.89
C TYR A 514 17.78 11.91 33.44
N ARG A 515 16.81 11.65 32.55
CA ARG A 515 16.62 10.33 31.94
C ARG A 515 17.87 9.88 31.17
N ARG A 516 18.48 10.78 30.39
CA ARG A 516 19.71 10.48 29.65
C ARG A 516 20.88 10.12 30.58
N ILE A 517 21.06 10.86 31.67
CA ILE A 517 22.08 10.56 32.69
C ILE A 517 21.80 9.19 33.33
N SER A 518 20.56 8.92 33.73
CA SER A 518 20.19 7.63 34.34
C SER A 518 20.46 6.44 33.41
N ARG A 519 20.21 6.60 32.11
CA ARG A 519 20.51 5.59 31.09
C ARG A 519 22.00 5.39 30.92
N MET A 520 22.79 6.46 30.87
CA MET A 520 24.25 6.37 30.79
C MET A 520 24.84 5.65 32.03
N ILE A 521 24.33 5.95 33.23
CA ILE A 521 24.72 5.26 34.47
C ILE A 521 24.35 3.78 34.37
N SER A 522 23.13 3.45 33.94
CA SER A 522 22.68 2.07 33.78
C SER A 522 23.53 1.30 32.77
N GLU A 523 23.86 1.90 31.62
CA GLU A 523 24.75 1.32 30.61
C GLU A 523 26.17 1.11 31.15
N GLN A 524 26.70 2.03 31.95
CA GLN A 524 28.00 1.89 32.60
C GLN A 524 27.99 0.78 33.66
N VAL A 525 26.94 0.68 34.47
CA VAL A 525 26.75 -0.40 35.45
C VAL A 525 26.61 -1.75 34.76
N GLN A 526 25.84 -1.84 33.67
CA GLN A 526 25.73 -3.05 32.87
C GLN A 526 27.07 -3.45 32.25
N LYS A 527 27.83 -2.49 31.68
CA LYS A 527 29.17 -2.76 31.16
C LYS A 527 30.14 -3.21 32.24
N PHE A 528 30.05 -2.64 33.46
CA PHE A 528 30.84 -3.05 34.60
C PHE A 528 30.47 -4.44 35.09
N ALA A 529 29.18 -4.74 35.21
CA ALA A 529 28.67 -6.07 35.56
C ALA A 529 29.12 -7.12 34.54
N ALA A 530 28.94 -6.86 33.24
CA ALA A 530 29.41 -7.74 32.17
C ALA A 530 30.94 -7.92 32.17
N ALA A 531 31.71 -6.89 32.48
CA ALA A 531 33.16 -6.99 32.62
C ALA A 531 33.57 -7.83 33.84
N LYS A 532 32.84 -7.74 34.95
CA LYS A 532 33.05 -8.54 36.16
C LYS A 532 32.63 -9.99 35.98
N ASP A 533 31.52 -10.26 35.32
CA ASP A 533 31.11 -11.62 34.95
C ASP A 533 32.15 -12.25 34.04
N LYS A 534 32.67 -11.51 33.05
CA LYS A 534 33.76 -11.98 32.18
C LYS A 534 35.06 -12.24 32.95
N GLU A 535 35.36 -11.44 33.98
CA GLU A 535 36.52 -11.68 34.87
C GLU A 535 36.34 -12.94 35.73
N ILE A 536 35.13 -13.17 36.26
CA ILE A 536 34.78 -14.36 37.05
C ILE A 536 34.78 -15.61 36.16
N GLU A 537 34.28 -15.53 34.93
CA GLU A 537 34.31 -16.61 33.94
C GLU A 537 35.76 -16.95 33.54
N THR A 538 36.63 -15.94 33.35
CA THR A 538 38.06 -16.14 33.07
C THR A 538 38.81 -16.75 34.26
N LYS A 539 38.49 -16.34 35.50
CA LYS A 539 39.06 -16.93 36.73
C LYS A 539 38.55 -18.35 36.99
N SER A 540 37.31 -18.66 36.59
CA SER A 540 36.74 -20.01 36.68
C SER A 540 37.32 -20.94 35.61
N ALA A 541 37.60 -20.44 34.40
CA ALA A 541 38.32 -21.17 33.36
C ALA A 541 39.79 -21.47 33.75
N ALA A 542 40.43 -20.59 34.52
CA ALA A 542 41.76 -20.84 35.09
C ALA A 542 41.74 -21.87 36.24
N GLY A 543 40.64 -21.96 37.00
CA GLY A 543 40.48 -22.90 38.12
C GLY A 543 40.21 -24.36 37.74
N VAL A 544 39.90 -24.66 36.47
CA VAL A 544 39.69 -26.03 35.97
C VAL A 544 40.96 -26.63 35.33
N GLY A 545 42.02 -25.81 35.14
CA GLY A 545 43.31 -26.26 34.60
C GLY A 545 44.30 -26.81 35.65
N ASP A 546 44.13 -26.46 36.94
CA ASP A 546 45.12 -26.80 37.98
C ASP A 546 44.94 -28.20 38.63
N ALA A 547 44.02 -29.03 38.11
CA ALA A 547 43.78 -30.39 38.58
C ALA A 547 44.25 -31.51 37.63
N ALA A 548 45.09 -31.21 36.63
CA ALA A 548 45.69 -32.26 35.79
C ALA A 548 47.11 -31.93 35.30
N LYS A 549 48.10 -32.70 35.83
CA LYS A 549 49.49 -32.95 35.36
C LYS A 549 50.50 -31.84 35.70
N THR A 550 51.54 -31.99 36.53
CA THR A 550 52.61 -33.02 36.64
C THR A 550 53.14 -33.59 35.31
N ALA A 551 54.39 -33.22 35.02
CA ALA A 551 55.42 -33.87 34.18
C ALA A 551 55.87 -33.11 32.91
N GLU A 552 57.15 -32.68 33.00
CA GLU A 552 58.22 -32.64 31.98
C GLU A 552 58.18 -31.69 30.77
N ALA A 553 59.41 -31.33 30.39
CA ALA A 553 59.83 -30.24 29.52
C ALA A 553 59.56 -30.47 28.02
N GLY A 554 59.31 -29.37 27.29
CA GLY A 554 59.30 -29.35 25.83
C GLY A 554 58.61 -28.12 25.26
N SER A 555 59.40 -27.21 24.68
CA SER A 555 59.02 -25.89 24.16
C SER A 555 57.90 -25.86 23.10
N LYS A 556 56.93 -24.95 23.28
CA LYS A 556 56.38 -24.04 22.25
C LYS A 556 55.56 -22.92 22.91
N ALA A 557 55.86 -21.67 22.55
CA ALA A 557 55.31 -20.47 23.17
C ALA A 557 53.80 -20.26 22.88
N PRO A 558 52.97 -19.93 23.89
CA PRO A 558 51.75 -19.16 23.69
C PRO A 558 52.07 -17.66 23.76
N SER A 559 51.39 -16.88 22.92
CA SER A 559 51.39 -15.42 22.91
C SER A 559 51.23 -14.84 24.31
N THR A 560 52.08 -13.88 24.66
CA THR A 560 52.01 -13.10 25.90
C THR A 560 50.61 -12.53 26.10
N PHE A 561 49.98 -12.94 27.20
CA PHE A 561 48.86 -12.25 27.80
C PHE A 561 49.35 -10.85 28.20
N ASP A 562 48.97 -9.84 27.42
CA ASP A 562 49.51 -8.50 27.56
C ASP A 562 48.79 -7.74 28.70
N VAL A 563 49.31 -7.94 29.92
CA VAL A 563 48.83 -7.30 31.15
C VAL A 563 48.89 -5.77 31.02
N ALA A 564 49.75 -5.20 30.19
CA ALA A 564 49.81 -3.76 29.96
C ALA A 564 48.61 -3.24 29.15
N LYS A 565 48.11 -4.01 28.18
CA LYS A 565 46.88 -3.68 27.44
C LYS A 565 45.62 -3.78 28.31
N PHE A 566 45.57 -4.73 29.24
CA PHE A 566 44.46 -4.86 30.20
C PHE A 566 44.56 -3.83 31.33
N ALA A 567 45.73 -3.61 31.91
CA ALA A 567 45.97 -2.57 32.90
C ALA A 567 45.72 -1.17 32.34
N GLY A 568 46.01 -0.92 31.06
CA GLY A 568 45.67 0.34 30.38
C GLY A 568 44.17 0.60 30.28
N ILE A 569 43.36 -0.44 30.04
CA ILE A 569 41.89 -0.34 30.00
C ILE A 569 41.32 -0.15 31.43
N PHE A 570 41.85 -0.86 32.43
CA PHE A 570 41.41 -0.71 33.83
C PHE A 570 41.88 0.60 34.48
N ALA A 571 43.07 1.10 34.14
CA ALA A 571 43.55 2.41 34.55
C ALA A 571 42.71 3.52 33.91
N ALA A 572 42.36 3.42 32.62
CA ALA A 572 41.51 4.41 31.96
C ALA A 572 40.09 4.47 32.56
N ILE A 573 39.48 3.31 32.86
CA ILE A 573 38.14 3.24 33.49
C ILE A 573 38.20 3.69 34.96
N GLY A 574 39.22 3.25 35.72
CA GLY A 574 39.42 3.63 37.11
C GLY A 574 39.75 5.11 37.30
N LEU A 575 40.53 5.70 36.40
CA LEU A 575 40.86 7.13 36.42
C LEU A 575 39.66 7.99 35.99
N ALA A 576 38.81 7.52 35.07
CA ALA A 576 37.56 8.19 34.71
C ALA A 576 36.54 8.18 35.86
N ILE A 577 36.39 7.07 36.59
CA ILE A 577 35.53 7.00 37.78
C ILE A 577 36.13 7.84 38.93
N GLY A 578 37.45 7.81 39.10
CA GLY A 578 38.16 8.66 40.06
C GLY A 578 37.98 10.15 39.81
N ALA A 579 38.05 10.58 38.54
CA ALA A 579 37.82 11.96 38.12
C ALA A 579 36.38 12.43 38.41
N ILE A 580 35.38 11.58 38.15
CA ILE A 580 33.97 11.83 38.50
C ILE A 580 33.82 11.94 40.02
N GLY A 581 34.46 11.05 40.78
CA GLY A 581 34.48 11.07 42.25
C GLY A 581 35.08 12.37 42.81
N THR A 582 36.22 12.82 42.27
CA THR A 582 36.84 14.09 42.68
C THR A 582 35.99 15.31 42.29
N ALA A 583 35.33 15.28 41.14
CA ALA A 583 34.42 16.35 40.73
C ALA A 583 33.17 16.41 41.64
N LEU A 584 32.58 15.26 41.97
CA LEU A 584 31.47 15.18 42.93
C LEU A 584 31.90 15.66 44.32
N ALA A 585 33.07 15.26 44.81
CA ALA A 585 33.60 15.71 46.09
C ALA A 585 33.82 17.23 46.11
N ALA A 586 34.34 17.82 45.03
CA ALA A 586 34.52 19.27 44.91
C ALA A 586 33.17 20.01 44.89
N VAL A 587 32.16 19.47 44.19
CA VAL A 587 30.80 20.02 44.17
C VAL A 587 30.15 19.95 45.55
N ILE A 588 30.26 18.82 46.25
CA ILE A 588 29.70 18.64 47.61
C ILE A 588 30.40 19.57 48.61
N THR A 589 31.73 19.70 48.53
CA THR A 589 32.50 20.60 49.40
C THR A 589 32.14 22.06 49.15
N GLY A 590 32.01 22.47 47.88
CA GLY A 590 31.56 23.81 47.51
C GLY A 590 30.12 24.09 47.93
N PHE A 591 29.24 23.09 47.86
CA PHE A 591 27.85 23.20 48.31
C PHE A 591 27.76 23.36 49.84
N LEU A 592 28.46 22.52 50.62
CA LEU A 592 28.48 22.63 52.08
C LEU A 592 29.14 23.91 52.63
N GLY A 593 29.91 24.62 51.79
CA GLY A 593 30.47 25.94 52.11
C GLY A 593 29.50 27.12 51.97
N LEU A 594 28.28 26.90 51.45
CA LEU A 594 27.27 27.95 51.25
C LEU A 594 26.45 28.22 52.51
N LEU A 595 25.94 29.45 52.64
CA LEU A 595 24.96 29.81 53.68
C LEU A 595 23.64 29.06 53.44
N TRP A 596 22.91 28.73 54.52
CA TRP A 596 21.69 27.92 54.44
C TRP A 596 20.62 28.44 53.46
N TRP A 597 20.51 29.76 53.26
CA TRP A 597 19.60 30.38 52.29
C TRP A 597 20.11 30.31 50.85
N GLN A 598 21.42 30.21 50.64
CA GLN A 598 22.05 30.04 49.33
C GLN A 598 21.88 28.62 48.79
N MET A 599 21.68 27.64 49.69
CA MET A 599 21.52 26.23 49.32
C MET A 599 20.29 25.97 48.44
N PRO A 600 19.06 26.43 48.77
CA PRO A 600 17.90 26.33 47.87
C PRO A 600 18.11 27.04 46.53
N LEU A 601 18.76 28.21 46.52
CA LEU A 601 19.04 28.97 45.29
C LEU A 601 20.05 28.26 44.40
N ALA A 602 21.09 27.66 44.99
CA ALA A 602 22.08 26.85 44.27
C ALA A 602 21.44 25.60 43.65
N ILE A 603 20.56 24.90 44.38
CA ILE A 603 19.79 23.76 43.85
C ILE A 603 18.92 24.21 42.67
N LEU A 604 18.18 25.30 42.82
CA LEU A 604 17.34 25.85 41.76
C LEU A 604 18.17 26.23 40.52
N GLY A 605 19.33 26.86 40.73
CA GLY A 605 20.27 27.21 39.68
C GLY A 605 20.79 26.01 38.90
N ILE A 606 21.14 24.91 39.60
CA ILE A 606 21.56 23.65 38.98
C ILE A 606 20.41 23.03 38.18
N ILE A 607 19.19 22.97 38.75
CA ILE A 607 18.02 22.46 38.04
C ILE A 607 17.80 23.25 36.75
N LEU A 608 17.83 24.59 36.82
CA LEU A 608 17.63 25.47 35.67
C LEU A 608 18.76 25.34 34.64
N LEU A 609 20.01 25.18 35.07
CA LEU A 609 21.15 24.97 34.17
C LEU A 609 21.03 23.64 33.40
N ILE A 610 20.55 22.58 34.06
CA ILE A 610 20.36 21.26 33.45
C ILE A 610 19.12 21.22 32.56
N SER A 611 17.96 21.67 33.06
CA SER A 611 16.67 21.52 32.36
C SER A 611 16.29 22.71 31.48
N GLY A 612 16.76 23.91 31.80
CA GLY A 612 16.39 25.16 31.12
C GLY A 612 16.67 25.15 29.62
N PRO A 613 17.89 24.77 29.16
CA PRO A 613 18.18 24.69 27.73
C PRO A 613 17.25 23.73 26.98
N SER A 614 16.96 22.54 27.55
CA SER A 614 16.06 21.56 26.95
C SER A 614 14.62 22.05 26.87
N MET A 615 14.11 22.69 27.94
CA MET A 615 12.78 23.29 27.94
C MET A 615 12.64 24.42 26.92
N LEU A 616 13.67 25.27 26.80
CA LEU A 616 13.69 26.39 25.86
C LEU A 616 13.72 25.88 24.42
N LEU A 617 14.54 24.87 24.11
CA LEU A 617 14.55 24.21 22.80
C LEU A 617 13.20 23.55 22.48
N ALA A 618 12.60 22.84 23.45
CA ALA A 618 11.28 22.25 23.27
C ALA A 618 10.20 23.31 23.05
N TRP A 619 10.23 24.42 23.78
CA TRP A 619 9.31 25.54 23.59
C TRP A 619 9.42 26.16 22.18
N PHE A 620 10.64 26.37 21.67
CA PHE A 620 10.84 26.84 20.29
C PHE A 620 10.34 25.84 19.25
N LYS A 621 10.64 24.54 19.42
CA LYS A 621 10.18 23.49 18.50
C LYS A 621 8.67 23.35 18.50
N LEU A 622 8.03 23.33 19.67
CA LEU A 622 6.58 23.19 19.83
C LEU A 622 5.78 24.35 19.22
N ARG A 623 6.33 25.57 19.24
CA ARG A 623 5.71 26.74 18.58
C ARG A 623 5.89 26.76 17.07
N ARG A 624 6.82 25.97 16.54
CA ARG A 624 7.12 25.87 15.11
C ARG A 624 6.55 24.61 14.46
N ARG A 625 5.75 23.81 15.18
CA ARG A 625 5.06 22.65 14.62
C ARG A 625 4.19 23.08 13.45
N ASN A 626 4.35 22.41 12.31
CA ASN A 626 3.65 22.73 11.07
C ASN A 626 3.13 21.44 10.43
N LEU A 627 1.86 21.45 10.03
CA LEU A 627 1.21 20.35 9.33
C LEU A 627 1.64 20.27 7.85
N ALA A 628 2.02 21.39 7.23
CA ALA A 628 2.29 21.47 5.79
C ALA A 628 3.22 20.35 5.26
N PRO A 629 4.38 20.03 5.89
CA PRO A 629 5.26 18.98 5.38
C PRO A 629 4.62 17.58 5.32
N LEU A 630 3.64 17.29 6.18
CA LEU A 630 2.93 16.01 6.17
C LEU A 630 1.91 15.93 5.04
N LEU A 631 1.20 17.03 4.78
CA LEU A 631 0.26 17.11 3.66
C LEU A 631 0.98 17.16 2.33
N ASP A 632 2.10 17.89 2.23
CA ASP A 632 2.94 17.95 1.03
C ASP A 632 3.47 16.56 0.66
N ALA A 633 3.79 15.72 1.65
CA ALA A 633 4.17 14.33 1.43
C ALA A 633 3.04 13.48 0.82
N ASN A 634 1.78 13.85 1.07
CA ASN A 634 0.57 13.25 0.50
C ASN A 634 0.06 13.95 -0.78
N GLY A 635 0.87 14.79 -1.41
CA GLY A 635 0.54 15.41 -2.69
C GLY A 635 -0.30 16.68 -2.60
N TRP A 636 -0.47 17.25 -1.40
CA TRP A 636 -0.93 18.63 -1.28
C TRP A 636 0.18 19.60 -1.71
N ALA A 637 -0.21 20.81 -2.06
CA ALA A 637 0.70 21.95 -2.11
C ALA A 637 0.22 22.99 -1.10
N VAL A 638 0.62 22.83 0.17
CA VAL A 638 0.20 23.73 1.23
C VAL A 638 1.03 25.01 1.17
N ASN A 639 0.35 26.14 1.01
CA ASN A 639 0.97 27.46 0.93
C ASN A 639 0.91 28.23 2.26
N ALA A 640 -0.05 27.89 3.13
CA ALA A 640 -0.15 28.50 4.46
C ALA A 640 0.79 27.87 5.49
N ASP A 641 1.17 28.69 6.47
CA ASP A 641 1.82 28.28 7.71
C ASP A 641 0.81 27.56 8.63
N ALA A 642 0.49 26.30 8.33
CA ALA A 642 -0.48 25.49 9.06
C ALA A 642 0.02 25.04 10.46
N LYS A 643 0.16 26.00 11.39
CA LYS A 643 0.83 25.78 12.68
C LYS A 643 -0.04 25.06 13.69
N ILE A 644 0.57 24.11 14.40
CA ILE A 644 -0.04 23.39 15.52
C ILE A 644 0.45 24.01 16.83
N SER A 645 -0.30 24.97 17.34
CA SER A 645 0.00 25.62 18.62
C SER A 645 -0.05 24.63 19.80
N ILE A 646 0.47 25.02 20.97
CA ILE A 646 0.44 24.17 22.16
C ILE A 646 -1.00 23.92 22.64
N ALA A 647 -1.86 24.95 22.60
CA ALA A 647 -3.25 24.84 23.01
C ALA A 647 -4.03 23.92 22.04
N PHE A 648 -3.92 24.19 20.74
CA PHE A 648 -4.58 23.39 19.72
C PHE A 648 -4.06 21.94 19.68
N GLY A 649 -2.75 21.74 19.89
CA GLY A 649 -2.18 20.39 19.99
C GLY A 649 -2.73 19.58 21.17
N ARG A 650 -3.29 20.19 22.22
CA ARG A 650 -3.98 19.45 23.29
C ARG A 650 -5.37 18.97 22.87
N GLU A 651 -5.99 19.62 21.91
CA GLU A 651 -7.27 19.17 21.33
C GLU A 651 -7.05 18.00 20.36
N LEU A 652 -5.91 17.98 19.66
CA LEU A 652 -5.55 16.90 18.73
C LEU A 652 -5.04 15.61 19.41
N THR A 653 -4.65 15.67 20.69
CA THR A 653 -4.29 14.49 21.47
C THR A 653 -4.88 14.59 22.87
N ALA A 654 -5.94 13.82 23.13
CA ALA A 654 -6.55 13.76 24.45
C ALA A 654 -5.87 12.70 25.31
N LEU A 655 -5.61 13.02 26.58
CA LEU A 655 -5.02 12.11 27.55
C LEU A 655 -6.12 11.45 28.39
N ALA A 656 -5.86 10.24 28.88
CA ALA A 656 -6.77 9.58 29.80
C ALA A 656 -6.92 10.41 31.09
N GLU A 657 -8.12 10.92 31.32
CA GLU A 657 -8.53 11.59 32.54
C GLU A 657 -9.63 10.78 33.21
N LEU A 658 -9.62 10.77 34.54
CA LEU A 658 -10.70 10.15 35.28
C LEU A 658 -11.95 11.04 35.16
N PRO A 659 -13.16 10.47 34.96
CA PRO A 659 -14.39 11.25 34.91
C PRO A 659 -14.58 12.12 36.17
N GLU A 660 -15.21 13.28 35.99
CA GLU A 660 -15.52 14.17 37.11
C GLU A 660 -16.34 13.46 38.19
N GLY A 661 -15.99 13.66 39.46
CA GLY A 661 -16.64 13.01 40.61
C GLY A 661 -16.15 11.59 40.92
N SER A 662 -15.19 11.04 40.16
CA SER A 662 -14.55 9.77 40.47
C SER A 662 -13.81 9.79 41.82
N ARG A 663 -13.87 8.67 42.56
CA ARG A 663 -13.12 8.47 43.82
C ARG A 663 -11.94 7.54 43.58
N ARG A 664 -10.72 7.99 43.92
CA ARG A 664 -9.49 7.19 43.79
C ARG A 664 -9.07 6.63 45.15
N SER A 665 -8.86 5.31 45.22
CA SER A 665 -8.12 4.72 46.34
C SER A 665 -6.63 5.03 46.18
N LEU A 666 -6.00 5.57 47.23
CA LEU A 666 -4.55 5.84 47.27
C LEU A 666 -3.74 4.64 47.79
N LYS A 667 -4.40 3.54 48.16
CA LYS A 667 -3.76 2.35 48.70
C LYS A 667 -3.57 1.33 47.57
N ASP A 668 -2.35 1.26 47.05
CA ASP A 668 -1.93 0.21 46.12
C ASP A 668 -1.45 -1.03 46.94
N PRO A 669 -2.11 -2.19 46.81
CA PRO A 669 -1.72 -3.40 47.53
C PRO A 669 -0.40 -4.02 47.04
N TYR A 670 0.11 -3.62 45.86
CA TYR A 670 1.32 -4.17 45.26
C TYR A 670 2.49 -3.16 45.21
N GLU A 671 2.28 -1.91 45.65
CA GLU A 671 3.36 -0.94 45.75
C GLU A 671 4.36 -1.42 46.82
N PRO A 672 5.64 -1.65 46.46
CA PRO A 672 6.64 -2.06 47.43
C PRO A 672 6.76 -0.95 48.48
N LYS A 673 6.66 -1.32 49.77
CA LYS A 673 6.80 -0.36 50.87
C LYS A 673 8.12 0.39 50.70
N SER A 674 8.03 1.66 50.34
CA SER A 674 9.21 2.47 50.06
C SER A 674 10.11 2.50 51.29
N VAL A 675 11.40 2.19 51.11
CA VAL A 675 12.43 2.34 52.15
C VAL A 675 12.90 3.78 52.28
N MET A 676 12.51 4.67 51.36
CA MET A 676 12.90 6.07 51.35
C MET A 676 12.52 6.86 52.60
N PRO A 677 11.35 6.67 53.26
CA PRO A 677 11.07 7.32 54.53
C PRO A 677 12.10 6.93 55.60
N GLY A 678 12.53 5.66 55.62
CA GLY A 678 13.58 5.19 56.52
C GLY A 678 14.96 5.77 56.18
N ILE A 679 15.31 5.84 54.90
CA ILE A 679 16.57 6.45 54.43
C ILE A 679 16.60 7.96 54.68
N VAL A 680 15.48 8.66 54.44
CA VAL A 680 15.34 10.10 54.71
C VAL A 680 15.39 10.35 56.21
N LEU A 681 14.71 9.54 57.03
CA LEU A 681 14.80 9.63 58.49
C LEU A 681 16.24 9.42 58.97
N LEU A 682 16.94 8.42 58.43
CA LEU A 682 18.35 8.14 58.74
C LEU A 682 19.25 9.31 58.29
N ALA A 683 19.05 9.86 57.11
CA ALA A 683 19.80 11.01 56.60
C ALA A 683 19.55 12.25 57.48
N VAL A 684 18.30 12.51 57.86
CA VAL A 684 17.93 13.59 58.79
C VAL A 684 18.58 13.38 60.15
N LEU A 685 18.59 12.14 60.67
CA LEU A 685 19.29 11.79 61.92
C LEU A 685 20.79 12.02 61.82
N ILE A 686 21.44 11.61 60.73
CA ILE A 686 22.88 11.82 60.51
C ILE A 686 23.18 13.33 60.44
N ILE A 687 22.35 14.10 59.72
CA ILE A 687 22.50 15.56 59.62
C ILE A 687 22.29 16.21 60.99
N ALA A 688 21.29 15.77 61.77
CA ALA A 688 21.02 16.27 63.11
C ALA A 688 22.16 15.96 64.08
N VAL A 689 22.70 14.73 64.06
CA VAL A 689 23.85 14.32 64.88
C VAL A 689 25.10 15.11 64.49
N TRP A 690 25.35 15.29 63.18
CA TRP A 690 26.47 16.11 62.70
C TRP A 690 26.33 17.58 63.12
N TRP A 691 25.12 18.14 63.06
CA TRP A 691 24.84 19.51 63.50
C TRP A 691 25.02 19.66 65.02
N LEU A 692 24.49 18.73 65.82
CA LEU A 692 24.68 18.69 67.28
C LEU A 692 26.16 18.49 67.69
N TRP A 693 26.94 17.79 66.86
CA TRP A 693 28.38 17.61 67.09
C TRP A 693 29.14 18.91 66.79
N ARG A 694 28.79 19.59 65.69
CA ARG A 694 29.39 20.86 65.29
C ARG A 694 29.11 21.99 66.28
N GLU A 695 27.91 22.04 66.85
CA GLU A 695 27.51 23.03 67.88
C GLU A 695 28.04 22.68 69.29
N GLY A 696 28.78 21.58 69.46
CA GLY A 696 29.36 21.17 70.75
C GLY A 696 28.33 20.70 71.80
N LEU A 697 27.07 20.54 71.42
CA LEU A 697 26.00 20.05 72.30
C LEU A 697 26.17 18.56 72.63
N LEU A 698 26.74 17.77 71.71
CA LEU A 698 27.08 16.36 71.98
C LEU A 698 28.20 16.21 73.01
N SER A 699 29.16 17.15 73.06
CA SER A 699 30.21 17.15 74.10
C SER A 699 29.73 17.60 75.47
N GLN A 700 28.57 18.28 75.58
CA GLN A 700 27.96 18.62 76.87
C GLN A 700 27.12 17.47 77.46
N TRP A 701 26.70 16.52 76.63
CA TRP A 701 25.89 15.37 77.04
C TRP A 701 26.73 14.12 77.39
N PHE A 702 27.93 14.01 76.84
CA PHE A 702 28.87 12.91 77.08
C PHE A 702 30.15 13.34 77.81
N GLY A 703 30.19 14.59 78.30
CA GLY A 703 31.29 15.18 79.07
C GLY A 703 31.04 15.17 80.56
#